data_AF-A0A7K5GWH5-F1
#
_entry.id   AF-A0A7K5GWH5-F1
#
_cell.length_a   1.000
_cell.length_b   1.000
_cell.length_c   1.000
_cell.angle_alpha   90.00
_cell.angle_beta   90.00
_cell.angle_gamma   90.00
#
_symmetry.space_group_name_H-M   'P 1'
#
loop_
_entity.id
_entity.type
_entity.pdbx_description
1 polymer ?
#
loop_
_entity_poly.entity_id
_entity_poly.type
_entity_poly.pdbx_seq_one_letter_code
_entity_poly.pdbx_strand_id
1 'polypeptide(L)'
;MTENMRAFRNFFLYKCLFALTFWNHVSLSVENELFTSVSNGFPKDNSDKNIKSLPLLYTNNHQSKANFDWVVLQNTTESLSLSEITNDNVKKLLALLSNFRQGSRLQNLTLTNVSVDWTALTAIFQTVWHSSIEYFNINSVTQLSNIESYNFDYSRTSMKAWTMKKVLITDLYFSQDHLYKIFADMNIAALTIAESEMIHMLCPSSDSSFRYLNFFKNDLTDLLFQNCDKLIQLETLILQRNKFESLPKVSFMTSHMKSLKYLDMSNNLLRHDAADVQCQWAESLTELDLSSNQLTDAVFECLPVNITKLDLQNNQISSVPKGMAELKSLKELNLASNRLADLPGCSGFTSLECLNTEMNLILTPSADFFQSCPRIRELQAGHNPFKCSCELQDFVRLERQSGGKLAGWPAAYMCEYPEDLRGTQLKDFHLTELACNTVLLLVTALVLTLVLVAVVAFLCIYLDVPWYLRMTWQWTQTKRRAWHNHPEEQETVLQFHAFISYSERDSLWVKNELIPNLEKGEGCVQLCQHERNFIPGKSIVENIINCIEKSYKSIFVLSPNFVQSEWCHYELYFAHHKLFSENSNSLILILLEPIPPYLIPARYHKLKALMAKRTYLEWPKERSKHALFWANLRAAISINLPMADGKSCGETD
;
A
#
# COMPACT_ATOMS: atom_id res chain seq x y z
N MET A 1 6.93 29.56 -23.50
CA MET A 1 7.64 28.41 -22.90
C MET A 1 8.60 28.86 -21.78
N THR A 2 8.22 29.86 -20.96
CA THR A 2 9.10 30.42 -19.91
C THR A 2 8.36 30.90 -18.65
N GLU A 3 7.05 30.64 -18.50
CA GLU A 3 6.31 30.93 -17.26
C GLU A 3 5.98 29.68 -16.42
N ASN A 4 5.95 28.48 -17.02
CA ASN A 4 5.65 27.24 -16.29
C ASN A 4 6.83 26.64 -15.48
N MET A 5 8.05 27.14 -15.63
CA MET A 5 9.21 26.65 -14.85
C MET A 5 9.42 27.37 -13.51
N ARG A 6 8.83 28.56 -13.30
CA ARG A 6 8.92 29.28 -12.01
C ARG A 6 7.92 28.75 -10.98
N ALA A 7 6.75 28.30 -11.42
CA ALA A 7 5.74 27.69 -10.55
C ALA A 7 6.20 26.32 -9.99
N PHE A 8 6.89 25.51 -10.80
CA PHE A 8 7.37 24.20 -10.36
C PHE A 8 8.54 24.26 -9.37
N ARG A 9 9.39 25.29 -9.44
CA ARG A 9 10.53 25.45 -8.52
C ARG A 9 10.10 25.98 -7.14
N ASN A 10 9.09 26.84 -7.09
CA ASN A 10 8.56 27.35 -5.82
C ASN A 10 7.67 26.33 -5.09
N PHE A 11 7.02 25.41 -5.81
CA PHE A 11 6.22 24.34 -5.21
C PHE A 11 7.08 23.24 -4.54
N PHE A 12 8.29 22.99 -5.07
CA PHE A 12 9.23 22.02 -4.47
C PHE A 12 9.94 22.57 -3.22
N LEU A 13 10.32 23.85 -3.23
CA LEU A 13 10.99 24.49 -2.07
C LEU A 13 10.06 24.64 -0.86
N TYR A 14 8.76 24.90 -1.06
CA TYR A 14 7.82 25.02 0.05
C TYR A 14 7.46 23.69 0.72
N LYS A 15 7.50 22.57 -0.02
CA LYS A 15 7.30 21.22 0.55
C LYS A 15 8.55 20.68 1.26
N CYS A 16 9.76 21.05 0.82
CA CYS A 16 10.99 20.68 1.52
C CYS A 16 11.19 21.47 2.83
N LEU A 17 10.80 22.74 2.88
CA LEU A 17 10.87 23.55 4.11
C LEU A 17 9.84 23.12 5.17
N PHE A 18 8.64 22.67 4.77
CA PHE A 18 7.63 22.15 5.70
C PHE A 18 8.01 20.77 6.28
N ALA A 19 8.74 19.94 5.51
CA ALA A 19 9.25 18.66 5.97
C ALA A 19 10.42 18.79 6.98
N LEU A 20 11.24 19.84 6.85
CA LEU A 20 12.36 20.11 7.77
C LEU A 20 11.90 20.72 9.11
N THR A 21 10.79 21.48 9.14
CA THR A 21 10.25 22.03 10.40
C THR A 21 9.36 21.06 11.16
N PHE A 22 8.73 20.10 10.48
CA PHE A 22 7.89 19.09 11.13
C PHE A 22 8.72 17.99 11.82
N TRP A 23 9.94 17.70 11.32
CA TRP A 23 10.83 16.73 11.98
C TRP A 23 11.58 17.29 13.20
N ASN A 24 11.86 18.59 13.25
CA ASN A 24 12.48 19.20 14.43
C ASN A 24 11.54 19.36 15.63
N HIS A 25 10.21 19.30 15.43
CA HIS A 25 9.23 19.40 16.52
C HIS A 25 8.69 18.05 17.03
N VAL A 26 8.90 16.96 16.29
CA VAL A 26 8.50 15.60 16.73
C VAL A 26 9.63 14.88 17.48
N SER A 27 10.89 15.28 17.28
CA SER A 27 12.05 14.71 18.01
C SER A 27 12.10 15.09 19.50
N LEU A 28 11.36 16.14 19.93
CA LEU A 28 11.41 16.67 21.30
C LEU A 28 10.28 16.17 22.23
N SER A 29 9.42 15.27 21.77
CA SER A 29 8.28 14.77 22.56
C SER A 29 8.29 13.26 22.81
N VAL A 30 9.24 12.50 22.27
CA VAL A 30 9.27 11.02 22.39
C VAL A 30 10.27 10.52 23.44
N GLU A 31 11.14 11.38 23.98
CA GLU A 31 12.11 10.99 25.03
C GLU A 31 11.49 10.73 26.41
N ASN A 32 10.19 10.95 26.61
CA ASN A 32 9.56 10.85 27.95
C ASN A 32 8.47 9.77 28.13
N GLU A 33 8.20 8.89 27.16
CA GLU A 33 7.13 7.86 27.34
C GLU A 33 7.51 6.41 26.99
N LEU A 34 8.78 6.08 26.70
CA LEU A 34 9.20 4.71 26.35
C LEU A 34 10.04 3.98 27.41
N PHE A 35 10.13 4.49 28.64
CA PHE A 35 10.71 3.76 29.78
C PHE A 35 9.64 3.25 30.74
N THR A 36 8.83 2.27 30.29
CA THR A 36 8.11 1.40 31.21
C THR A 36 9.02 0.25 31.65
N SER A 37 9.32 0.26 32.94
CA SER A 37 10.02 -0.74 33.74
C SER A 37 9.89 -2.19 33.28
N VAL A 38 11.00 -2.78 32.81
CA VAL A 38 11.23 -4.22 32.94
C VAL A 38 11.83 -4.44 34.33
N SER A 39 11.01 -4.97 35.24
CA SER A 39 11.44 -5.35 36.58
C SER A 39 12.35 -6.57 36.49
N ASN A 40 13.63 -6.41 36.83
CA ASN A 40 14.49 -7.55 37.14
C ASN A 40 14.01 -8.19 38.45
N GLY A 41 13.34 -9.34 38.32
CA GLY A 41 12.93 -10.17 39.43
C GLY A 41 14.11 -10.95 40.01
N PHE A 42 14.59 -10.51 41.18
CA PHE A 42 15.23 -11.40 42.16
C PHE A 42 14.26 -11.60 43.34
N PRO A 43 14.20 -12.81 43.92
CA PRO A 43 13.25 -13.13 44.98
C PRO A 43 13.57 -12.31 46.24
N LYS A 44 12.54 -11.65 46.78
CA LYS A 44 12.56 -11.05 48.12
C LYS A 44 12.76 -12.16 49.15
N ASP A 45 13.92 -12.17 49.80
CA ASP A 45 14.12 -12.92 51.02
C ASP A 45 13.53 -12.11 52.19
N ASN A 46 12.52 -12.69 52.83
CA ASN A 46 11.87 -12.18 54.03
C ASN A 46 12.78 -12.50 55.22
N SER A 47 13.59 -11.54 55.64
CA SER A 47 14.09 -11.53 57.02
C SER A 47 14.17 -10.10 57.56
N ASP A 48 13.04 -9.65 58.11
CA ASP A 48 12.98 -8.57 59.10
C ASP A 48 13.92 -8.90 60.27
N LYS A 49 15.10 -8.28 60.27
CA LYS A 49 15.93 -8.14 61.47
C LYS A 49 16.27 -6.68 61.70
N ASN A 50 15.35 -6.02 62.42
CA ASN A 50 15.62 -4.96 63.40
C ASN A 50 16.86 -4.09 63.13
N ILE A 51 16.76 -3.19 62.16
CA ILE A 51 17.63 -2.01 62.10
C ILE A 51 17.25 -1.14 63.30
N LYS A 52 18.04 -1.22 64.37
CA LYS A 52 18.00 -0.24 65.45
C LYS A 52 18.47 1.10 64.88
N SER A 53 17.53 1.95 64.50
CA SER A 53 17.77 3.38 64.36
C SER A 53 18.23 3.94 65.72
N LEU A 54 19.50 4.35 65.80
CA LEU A 54 19.95 5.25 66.86
C LEU A 54 19.70 6.70 66.42
N PRO A 55 19.50 7.63 67.36
CA PRO A 55 18.80 8.87 67.13
C PRO A 55 19.58 9.80 66.18
N LEU A 56 18.83 10.35 65.24
CA LEU A 56 19.16 11.52 64.43
C LEU A 56 19.69 12.63 65.36
N LEU A 57 20.99 12.92 65.26
CA LEU A 57 21.51 14.23 65.67
C LEU A 57 21.11 15.22 64.57
N TYR A 58 19.95 15.84 64.78
CA TYR A 58 19.50 17.13 64.26
C TYR A 58 19.89 17.50 62.82
N THR A 59 18.92 17.38 61.91
CA THR A 59 18.80 18.32 60.78
C THR A 59 17.83 19.43 61.18
N ASN A 60 18.36 20.62 61.47
CA ASN A 60 17.62 21.86 61.25
C ASN A 60 18.17 22.52 60.00
N ASN A 61 17.26 22.76 59.05
CA ASN A 61 17.46 23.55 57.85
C ASN A 61 18.11 24.90 58.17
N HIS A 62 18.97 25.36 57.26
CA HIS A 62 19.73 26.62 57.35
C HIS A 62 20.75 26.68 58.50
N GLN A 63 21.82 25.89 58.42
CA GLN A 63 23.06 26.21 59.12
C GLN A 63 24.23 26.31 58.15
N SER A 64 24.66 27.57 58.04
CA SER A 64 25.94 28.10 57.61
C SER A 64 27.03 27.12 57.15
N LYS A 65 27.62 27.50 56.01
CA LYS A 65 28.94 27.21 55.44
C LYS A 65 30.13 27.47 56.40
N ALA A 66 30.01 27.12 57.68
CA ALA A 66 30.91 27.51 58.76
C ALA A 66 31.18 26.34 59.71
N ASN A 67 31.86 25.30 59.22
CA ASN A 67 32.88 24.51 59.94
C ASN A 67 33.32 23.23 59.23
N PHE A 68 32.62 22.81 58.18
CA PHE A 68 33.07 21.74 57.29
C PHE A 68 33.39 22.34 55.93
N ASP A 69 34.60 22.13 55.45
CA ASP A 69 35.05 22.64 54.15
C ASP A 69 34.43 21.87 52.96
N TRP A 70 33.62 20.84 53.24
CA TRP A 70 32.87 20.00 52.29
C TRP A 70 31.46 19.75 52.84
N VAL A 71 30.55 19.30 51.97
CA VAL A 71 29.16 18.96 52.35
C VAL A 71 29.07 17.47 52.66
N VAL A 72 28.49 17.10 53.80
CA VAL A 72 28.22 15.68 54.15
C VAL A 72 26.83 15.33 53.64
N LEU A 73 26.77 14.40 52.68
CA LEU A 73 25.52 13.92 52.09
C LEU A 73 24.95 12.71 52.85
N GLN A 74 25.83 11.82 53.29
CA GLN A 74 25.48 10.62 54.05
C GLN A 74 26.57 10.30 55.05
N ASN A 75 26.18 9.92 56.26
CA ASN A 75 27.11 9.45 57.28
C ASN A 75 26.43 8.35 58.11
N THR A 76 26.81 7.10 57.83
CA THR A 76 26.39 5.93 58.59
C THR A 76 27.63 5.20 59.11
N THR A 77 27.44 4.15 59.91
CA THR A 77 28.55 3.33 60.41
C THR A 77 29.35 2.65 59.31
N GLU A 78 28.73 2.41 58.15
CA GLU A 78 29.29 1.62 57.04
C GLU A 78 29.48 2.44 55.76
N SER A 79 28.81 3.60 55.64
CA SER A 79 28.88 4.46 54.45
C SER A 79 29.09 5.93 54.78
N LEU A 80 29.96 6.57 54.00
CA LEU A 80 30.24 8.01 54.07
C LEU A 80 30.12 8.59 52.66
N SER A 81 29.34 9.67 52.53
CA SER A 81 29.26 10.43 51.29
C SER A 81 29.53 11.90 51.53
N LEU A 82 30.48 12.43 50.77
CA LEU A 82 30.95 13.81 50.84
C LEU A 82 30.78 14.50 49.47
N SER A 83 30.60 15.81 49.48
CA SER A 83 30.48 16.65 48.29
C SER A 83 31.33 17.91 48.38
N GLU A 84 31.62 18.53 47.23
CA GLU A 84 32.39 19.78 47.14
C GLU A 84 33.82 19.61 47.64
N ILE A 85 34.53 18.59 47.13
CA ILE A 85 35.94 18.37 47.46
C ILE A 85 36.80 19.23 46.54
N THR A 86 37.67 20.06 47.10
CA THR A 86 38.52 21.00 46.36
C THR A 86 39.99 20.90 46.80
N ASN A 87 40.91 21.45 46.02
CA ASN A 87 42.33 21.54 46.40
C ASN A 87 42.55 22.23 47.76
N ASP A 88 41.66 23.15 48.16
CA ASP A 88 41.75 23.87 49.44
C ASP A 88 41.44 22.96 50.64
N ASN A 89 40.51 22.01 50.47
CA ASN A 89 40.03 21.15 51.56
C ASN A 89 40.65 19.74 51.54
N VAL A 90 41.34 19.36 50.47
CA VAL A 90 41.85 17.99 50.30
C VAL A 90 42.78 17.56 51.43
N LYS A 91 43.64 18.44 51.96
CA LYS A 91 44.56 18.08 53.07
C LYS A 91 43.81 17.61 54.32
N LYS A 92 42.67 18.25 54.63
CA LYS A 92 41.82 17.88 55.76
C LYS A 92 41.06 16.58 55.45
N LEU A 93 40.64 16.37 54.20
CA LEU A 93 40.05 15.10 53.77
C LEU A 93 41.04 13.94 53.93
N LEU A 94 42.28 14.10 53.49
CA LEU A 94 43.32 13.08 53.64
C LEU A 94 43.57 12.72 55.11
N ALA A 95 43.62 13.73 55.99
CA ALA A 95 43.74 13.51 57.44
C ALA A 95 42.55 12.72 57.99
N LEU A 96 41.32 13.04 57.57
CA LEU A 96 40.11 12.30 57.95
C LEU A 96 40.16 10.84 57.45
N LEU A 97 40.49 10.62 56.18
CA LEU A 97 40.52 9.30 55.57
C LEU A 97 41.61 8.40 56.19
N SER A 98 42.73 9.00 56.61
CA SER A 98 43.83 8.27 57.27
C SER A 98 43.45 7.64 58.62
N ASN A 99 42.34 8.09 59.22
CA ASN A 99 41.81 7.50 60.46
C ASN A 99 41.09 6.17 60.22
N PHE A 100 40.64 5.89 58.99
CA PHE A 100 39.92 4.67 58.64
C PHE A 100 40.88 3.53 58.29
N ARG A 101 41.71 3.12 59.25
CA ARG A 101 42.62 1.97 59.09
C ARG A 101 41.87 0.63 59.10
N GLN A 102 42.55 -0.44 58.66
CA GLN A 102 42.04 -1.81 58.72
C GLN A 102 41.44 -2.12 60.11
N GLY A 103 40.15 -2.48 60.14
CA GLY A 103 39.35 -2.67 61.35
C GLY A 103 38.24 -1.64 61.57
N SER A 104 38.24 -0.52 60.82
CA SER A 104 37.11 0.41 60.76
C SER A 104 35.88 -0.26 60.12
N ARG A 105 34.68 0.12 60.59
CA ARG A 105 33.40 -0.36 60.03
C ARG A 105 33.00 0.31 58.72
N LEU A 106 33.66 1.41 58.37
CA LEU A 106 33.39 2.13 57.13
C LEU A 106 33.89 1.31 55.94
N GLN A 107 32.95 0.90 55.08
CA GLN A 107 33.20 0.09 53.88
C GLN A 107 32.95 0.87 52.59
N ASN A 108 32.00 1.82 52.60
CA ASN A 108 31.56 2.54 51.41
C ASN A 108 31.94 4.02 51.51
N LEU A 109 32.68 4.53 50.53
CA LEU A 109 32.99 5.96 50.42
C LEU A 109 32.50 6.48 49.07
N THR A 110 31.72 7.56 49.08
CA THR A 110 31.26 8.24 47.86
C THR A 110 31.65 9.71 47.90
N LEU A 111 32.49 10.15 46.96
CA LEU A 111 32.81 11.55 46.76
C LEU A 111 32.03 12.09 45.55
N THR A 112 31.45 13.27 45.70
CA THR A 112 30.67 13.93 44.66
C THR A 112 31.20 15.33 44.42
N ASN A 113 31.18 15.81 43.18
CA ASN A 113 31.70 17.13 42.81
C ASN A 113 33.12 17.37 43.36
N VAL A 114 34.07 16.61 42.80
CA VAL A 114 35.48 16.65 43.17
C VAL A 114 36.21 17.54 42.15
N SER A 115 36.76 18.66 42.61
CA SER A 115 37.51 19.62 41.80
C SER A 115 38.94 19.74 42.34
N VAL A 116 39.79 18.80 41.95
CA VAL A 116 41.16 18.66 42.48
C VAL A 116 42.14 18.40 41.35
N ASP A 117 43.40 18.80 41.54
CA ASP A 117 44.45 18.48 40.58
C ASP A 117 44.86 17.00 40.63
N TRP A 118 45.68 16.56 39.67
CA TRP A 118 46.13 15.17 39.61
C TRP A 118 46.87 14.70 40.87
N THR A 119 47.67 15.58 41.50
CA THR A 119 48.46 15.23 42.70
C THR A 119 47.56 15.02 43.92
N ALA A 120 46.54 15.85 44.07
CA ALA A 120 45.53 15.74 45.10
C ALA A 120 44.65 14.49 44.88
N LEU A 121 44.25 14.22 43.63
CA LEU A 121 43.44 13.04 43.30
C LEU A 121 44.19 11.74 43.60
N THR A 122 45.44 11.62 43.14
CA THR A 122 46.29 10.45 43.41
C THR A 122 46.58 10.27 44.91
N ALA A 123 46.76 11.36 45.66
CA ALA A 123 46.89 11.30 47.12
C ALA A 123 45.61 10.81 47.83
N ILE A 124 44.42 11.23 47.37
CA ILE A 124 43.14 10.69 47.85
C ILE A 124 43.12 9.19 47.58
N PHE A 125 43.44 8.78 46.35
CA PHE A 125 43.39 7.37 45.94
C PHE A 125 44.32 6.52 46.79
N GLN A 126 45.58 6.92 46.96
CA GLN A 126 46.55 6.19 47.75
C GLN A 126 46.13 6.08 49.23
N THR A 127 45.48 7.11 49.77
CA THR A 127 44.98 7.11 51.15
C THR A 127 43.79 6.17 51.32
N VAL A 128 42.85 6.18 50.37
CA VAL A 128 41.71 5.25 50.37
C VAL A 128 42.18 3.81 50.14
N TRP A 129 43.20 3.60 49.29
CA TRP A 129 43.75 2.28 49.01
C TRP A 129 44.23 1.55 50.27
N HIS A 130 44.88 2.27 51.17
CA HIS A 130 45.38 1.73 52.45
C HIS A 130 44.37 1.77 53.60
N SER A 131 43.10 2.03 53.31
CA SER A 131 42.02 2.13 54.30
C SER A 131 41.20 0.83 54.41
N SER A 132 40.17 0.84 55.28
CA SER A 132 39.17 -0.24 55.37
C SER A 132 38.11 -0.20 54.27
N ILE A 133 38.13 0.79 53.38
CA ILE A 133 37.08 1.02 52.38
C ILE A 133 37.13 -0.08 51.32
N GLU A 134 36.00 -0.76 51.14
CA GLU A 134 35.83 -1.83 50.14
C GLU A 134 35.26 -1.30 48.82
N TYR A 135 34.39 -0.29 48.88
CA TYR A 135 33.71 0.28 47.72
C TYR A 135 33.94 1.79 47.69
N PHE A 136 34.63 2.24 46.64
CA PHE A 136 34.93 3.65 46.46
C PHE A 136 34.24 4.17 45.21
N ASN A 137 33.49 5.26 45.34
CA ASN A 137 32.75 5.87 44.25
C ASN A 137 33.10 7.35 44.16
N ILE A 138 33.34 7.83 42.95
CA ILE A 138 33.56 9.23 42.66
C ILE A 138 32.67 9.65 41.51
N ASN A 139 31.82 10.64 41.77
CA ASN A 139 30.93 11.20 40.77
C ASN A 139 31.32 12.65 40.49
N SER A 140 31.51 12.98 39.23
CA SER A 140 31.88 14.31 38.76
C SER A 140 33.24 14.74 39.29
N VAL A 141 34.29 14.34 38.55
CA VAL A 141 35.65 14.86 38.76
C VAL A 141 35.88 15.97 37.75
N THR A 142 36.16 17.16 38.22
CA THR A 142 36.41 18.34 37.39
C THR A 142 37.87 18.77 37.55
N GLN A 143 38.48 19.23 36.46
CA GLN A 143 39.79 19.90 36.47
C GLN A 143 40.98 18.98 36.80
N LEU A 144 41.07 17.85 36.10
CA LEU A 144 42.30 17.05 36.08
C LEU A 144 43.37 17.72 35.21
N SER A 145 44.29 18.44 35.87
CA SER A 145 45.45 19.10 35.29
C SER A 145 46.78 18.60 35.87
N ASN A 146 47.88 18.87 35.18
CA ASN A 146 49.25 18.49 35.45
C ASN A 146 49.40 16.97 35.68
N ILE A 147 48.96 16.17 34.70
CA ILE A 147 49.05 14.71 34.78
C ILE A 147 50.51 14.26 34.62
N GLU A 148 51.13 13.95 35.74
CA GLU A 148 52.51 13.46 35.86
C GLU A 148 52.56 11.98 36.24
N SER A 149 53.72 11.35 36.08
CA SER A 149 53.91 9.97 36.54
C SER A 149 53.74 9.88 38.07
N TYR A 150 52.87 8.98 38.53
CA TYR A 150 52.70 8.70 39.96
C TYR A 150 53.03 7.24 40.25
N ASN A 151 53.93 7.01 41.20
CA ASN A 151 54.27 5.65 41.64
C ASN A 151 53.24 5.18 42.68
N PHE A 152 52.19 4.53 42.20
CA PHE A 152 51.09 4.04 43.03
C PHE A 152 51.47 2.73 43.74
N ASP A 153 51.29 2.66 45.06
CA ASP A 153 51.48 1.45 45.86
C ASP A 153 50.17 0.63 45.89
N TYR A 154 50.17 -0.50 45.19
CA TYR A 154 49.03 -1.41 45.13
C TYR A 154 48.94 -2.39 46.32
N SER A 155 49.85 -2.29 47.30
CA SER A 155 49.90 -3.24 48.42
C SER A 155 48.75 -3.04 49.42
N ARG A 156 48.32 -4.15 50.05
CA ARG A 156 47.44 -4.15 51.23
C ARG A 156 46.12 -3.37 51.08
N THR A 157 45.45 -3.54 49.93
CA THR A 157 44.11 -2.97 49.73
C THR A 157 43.00 -3.83 50.33
N SER A 158 41.99 -3.17 50.90
CA SER A 158 40.70 -3.80 51.24
C SER A 158 39.67 -3.59 50.13
N MET A 159 40.02 -2.80 49.11
CA MET A 159 39.11 -2.39 48.05
C MET A 159 38.76 -3.56 47.15
N LYS A 160 37.45 -3.72 46.90
CA LYS A 160 36.89 -4.72 45.99
C LYS A 160 36.45 -4.08 44.68
N ALA A 161 35.89 -2.87 44.75
CA ALA A 161 35.37 -2.17 43.59
C ALA A 161 35.65 -0.67 43.66
N TRP A 162 35.96 -0.12 42.49
CA TRP A 162 36.12 1.32 42.31
C TRP A 162 35.30 1.83 41.13
N THR A 163 34.59 2.93 41.34
CA THR A 163 33.79 3.61 40.31
C THR A 163 34.17 5.07 40.22
N MET A 164 34.42 5.53 39.00
CA MET A 164 34.67 6.92 38.68
C MET A 164 33.78 7.32 37.49
N LYS A 165 33.02 8.41 37.64
CA LYS A 165 32.08 8.88 36.61
C LYS A 165 32.23 10.36 36.33
N LYS A 166 31.95 10.76 35.08
CA LYS A 166 31.88 12.17 34.65
C LYS A 166 33.20 12.89 34.95
N VAL A 167 34.29 12.34 34.45
CA VAL A 167 35.63 12.93 34.59
C VAL A 167 35.85 13.93 33.46
N LEU A 168 36.24 15.15 33.82
CA LEU A 168 36.67 16.19 32.90
C LEU A 168 38.17 16.41 33.05
N ILE A 169 38.92 15.97 32.05
CA ILE A 169 40.36 16.22 31.93
C ILE A 169 40.54 17.55 31.23
N THR A 170 41.15 18.53 31.88
CA THR A 170 41.40 19.86 31.30
C THR A 170 42.71 19.91 30.53
N ASP A 171 43.66 19.04 30.87
CA ASP A 171 44.96 18.98 30.20
C ASP A 171 44.92 18.01 29.02
N LEU A 172 45.07 18.57 27.82
CA LEU A 172 45.06 17.80 26.57
C LEU A 172 46.42 17.18 26.22
N TYR A 173 47.48 17.52 26.96
CA TYR A 173 48.86 17.09 26.68
C TYR A 173 49.45 16.36 27.89
N PHE A 174 49.29 15.04 27.93
CA PHE A 174 49.94 14.17 28.89
C PHE A 174 50.30 12.83 28.24
N SER A 175 51.28 12.12 28.82
CA SER A 175 51.56 10.74 28.41
C SER A 175 50.41 9.85 28.88
N GLN A 176 49.76 9.16 27.93
CA GLN A 176 48.67 8.22 28.24
C GLN A 176 49.10 7.17 29.27
N ASP A 177 50.37 6.78 29.24
CA ASP A 177 50.94 5.82 30.20
C ASP A 177 50.85 6.29 31.66
N HIS A 178 50.98 7.61 31.93
CA HIS A 178 50.96 8.12 33.30
C HIS A 178 49.59 7.94 33.97
N LEU A 179 48.50 8.14 33.21
CA LEU A 179 47.14 8.03 33.71
C LEU A 179 46.68 6.56 33.76
N TYR A 180 46.76 5.88 32.62
CA TYR A 180 46.11 4.58 32.45
C TYR A 180 46.85 3.44 33.14
N LYS A 181 48.17 3.57 33.37
CA LYS A 181 48.92 2.55 34.11
C LYS A 181 48.40 2.38 35.54
N ILE A 182 47.99 3.47 36.18
CA ILE A 182 47.41 3.42 37.53
C ILE A 182 46.16 2.55 37.54
N PHE A 183 45.32 2.69 36.53
CA PHE A 183 44.06 1.95 36.45
C PHE A 183 44.25 0.51 35.95
N ALA A 184 45.19 0.28 35.03
CA ALA A 184 45.44 -1.03 34.45
C ALA A 184 46.05 -2.02 35.46
N ASP A 185 46.94 -1.56 36.33
CA ASP A 185 47.69 -2.40 37.28
C ASP A 185 46.98 -2.58 38.63
N MET A 186 45.74 -2.10 38.78
CA MET A 186 44.97 -2.28 40.02
C MET A 186 44.68 -3.76 40.31
N ASN A 187 44.92 -4.18 41.55
CA ASN A 187 44.63 -5.53 42.04
C ASN A 187 43.27 -5.62 42.76
N ILE A 188 42.23 -5.06 42.15
CA ILE A 188 40.83 -5.12 42.63
C ILE A 188 39.98 -6.01 41.71
N ALA A 189 38.77 -6.35 42.16
CA ALA A 189 37.86 -7.22 41.39
C ALA A 189 37.03 -6.46 40.35
N ALA A 190 36.65 -5.21 40.62
CA ALA A 190 35.76 -4.44 39.75
C ALA A 190 36.23 -3.00 39.55
N LEU A 191 36.27 -2.54 38.30
CA LEU A 191 36.57 -1.15 37.93
C LEU A 191 35.50 -0.61 36.99
N THR A 192 34.99 0.57 37.30
CA THR A 192 34.10 1.33 36.41
C THR A 192 34.66 2.73 36.18
N ILE A 193 34.91 3.09 34.93
CA ILE A 193 35.24 4.47 34.52
C ILE A 193 34.25 4.84 33.42
N ALA A 194 33.26 5.67 33.73
CA ALA A 194 32.14 5.90 32.83
C ALA A 194 31.87 7.39 32.57
N GLU A 195 31.27 7.70 31.42
CA GLU A 195 30.90 9.08 31.05
C GLU A 195 32.08 10.07 31.07
N SER A 196 33.28 9.63 30.68
CA SER A 196 34.53 10.34 30.97
C SER A 196 35.38 10.64 29.72
N GLU A 197 34.80 10.49 28.52
CA GLU A 197 35.47 10.77 27.23
C GLU A 197 36.84 10.08 27.10
N MET A 198 37.00 8.93 27.77
CA MET A 198 38.27 8.21 27.79
C MET A 198 38.56 7.63 26.41
N ILE A 199 39.71 7.97 25.83
CA ILE A 199 40.09 7.56 24.48
C ILE A 199 40.96 6.30 24.44
N HIS A 200 41.56 5.92 25.57
CA HIS A 200 42.50 4.79 25.63
C HIS A 200 42.50 4.12 27.01
N MET A 201 43.05 2.91 27.09
CA MET A 201 43.32 2.17 28.32
C MET A 201 44.38 1.09 28.03
N LEU A 202 45.32 0.90 28.95
CA LEU A 202 46.44 -0.02 28.79
C LEU A 202 46.07 -1.44 29.21
N CYS A 203 46.70 -2.43 28.57
CA CYS A 203 46.69 -3.80 29.09
C CYS A 203 47.48 -3.84 30.42
N PRO A 204 47.01 -4.58 31.45
CA PRO A 204 47.74 -4.74 32.70
C PRO A 204 49.17 -5.27 32.49
N SER A 205 50.11 -4.83 33.32
CA SER A 205 51.52 -5.25 33.27
C SER A 205 51.73 -6.70 33.74
N SER A 206 50.77 -7.25 34.49
CA SER A 206 50.77 -8.62 35.03
C SER A 206 49.35 -9.18 35.07
N ASP A 207 49.21 -10.48 35.32
CA ASP A 207 47.90 -11.15 35.39
C ASP A 207 46.97 -10.41 36.36
N SER A 208 45.87 -9.89 35.82
CA SER A 208 44.95 -9.04 36.55
C SER A 208 43.94 -9.82 37.37
N SER A 209 43.53 -9.24 38.50
CA SER A 209 42.44 -9.72 39.35
C SER A 209 41.05 -9.24 38.90
N PHE A 210 40.96 -8.42 37.85
CA PHE A 210 39.69 -7.90 37.38
C PHE A 210 38.75 -9.02 36.94
N ARG A 211 37.54 -8.99 37.50
CA ARG A 211 36.38 -9.81 37.09
C ARG A 211 35.31 -8.99 36.40
N TYR A 212 35.26 -7.68 36.69
CA TYR A 212 34.30 -6.76 36.10
C TYR A 212 35.00 -5.48 35.65
N LEU A 213 34.88 -5.15 34.36
CA LEU A 213 35.32 -3.88 33.79
C LEU A 213 34.16 -3.19 33.10
N ASN A 214 33.98 -1.91 33.39
CA ASN A 214 32.94 -1.10 32.78
C ASN A 214 33.47 0.26 32.33
N PHE A 215 33.42 0.47 31.01
CA PHE A 215 33.82 1.71 30.35
C PHE A 215 32.66 2.35 29.59
N PHE A 216 31.45 2.28 30.14
CA PHE A 216 30.25 2.86 29.57
C PHE A 216 30.42 4.34 29.20
N LYS A 217 29.99 4.71 27.99
CA LYS A 217 29.94 6.11 27.52
C LYS A 217 31.31 6.80 27.61
N ASN A 218 32.29 6.24 26.91
CA ASN A 218 33.59 6.87 26.69
C ASN A 218 33.86 6.98 25.18
N ASP A 219 35.09 7.29 24.81
CA ASP A 219 35.54 7.47 23.43
C ASP A 219 36.50 6.34 22.99
N LEU A 220 36.35 5.14 23.57
CA LEU A 220 37.22 4.01 23.27
C LEU A 220 36.97 3.48 21.86
N THR A 221 38.04 3.01 21.23
CA THR A 221 38.05 2.52 19.84
C THR A 221 38.59 1.09 19.79
N ASP A 222 38.65 0.52 18.58
CA ASP A 222 39.18 -0.83 18.32
C ASP A 222 40.63 -1.09 18.79
N LEU A 223 41.35 -0.05 19.22
CA LEU A 223 42.71 -0.17 19.76
C LEU A 223 42.74 -0.61 21.23
N LEU A 224 41.59 -0.65 21.90
CA LEU A 224 41.49 -1.10 23.28
C LEU A 224 41.95 -2.55 23.43
N PHE A 225 42.81 -2.82 24.42
CA PHE A 225 43.26 -4.17 24.82
C PHE A 225 43.73 -5.07 23.66
N GLN A 226 44.28 -4.49 22.59
CA GLN A 226 44.81 -5.29 21.49
C GLN A 226 45.92 -6.22 22.01
N ASN A 227 45.79 -7.52 21.72
CA ASN A 227 46.71 -8.56 22.16
C ASN A 227 46.93 -8.64 23.69
N CYS A 228 45.90 -8.31 24.48
CA CYS A 228 46.00 -8.37 25.93
C CYS A 228 45.76 -9.78 26.47
N ASP A 229 46.81 -10.42 26.99
CA ASP A 229 46.77 -11.79 27.55
C ASP A 229 46.61 -11.82 29.08
N LYS A 230 46.55 -10.67 29.74
CA LYS A 230 46.56 -10.53 31.22
C LYS A 230 45.20 -10.48 31.88
N LEU A 231 44.12 -10.28 31.13
CA LEU A 231 42.74 -10.19 31.64
C LEU A 231 42.06 -11.57 31.75
N ILE A 232 42.76 -12.55 32.31
CA ILE A 232 42.37 -13.98 32.29
C ILE A 232 41.14 -14.24 33.17
N GLN A 233 40.97 -13.49 34.26
CA GLN A 233 39.88 -13.63 35.23
C GLN A 233 38.65 -12.77 34.91
N LEU A 234 38.69 -11.98 33.84
CA LEU A 234 37.61 -11.07 33.49
C LEU A 234 36.36 -11.85 33.11
N GLU A 235 35.25 -11.61 33.82
CA GLU A 235 33.96 -12.29 33.59
C GLU A 235 32.96 -11.40 32.85
N THR A 236 33.04 -10.08 33.05
CA THR A 236 32.11 -9.10 32.51
C THR A 236 32.86 -7.88 31.97
N LEU A 237 32.60 -7.53 30.72
CA LEU A 237 33.16 -6.35 30.07
C LEU A 237 32.03 -5.50 29.46
N ILE A 238 31.92 -4.25 29.92
CA ILE A 238 30.94 -3.28 29.40
C ILE A 238 31.67 -2.21 28.59
N LEU A 239 31.39 -2.15 27.30
CA LEU A 239 31.91 -1.18 26.34
C LEU A 239 30.78 -0.44 25.59
N GLN A 240 29.59 -0.46 26.17
CA GLN A 240 28.42 0.25 25.65
C GLN A 240 28.70 1.75 25.44
N ARG A 241 28.16 2.31 24.34
CA ARG A 241 28.28 3.75 24.00
C ARG A 241 29.73 4.21 23.87
N ASN A 242 30.53 3.51 23.06
CA ASN A 242 31.88 3.91 22.69
C ASN A 242 31.97 4.14 21.17
N LYS A 243 33.19 4.12 20.61
CA LYS A 243 33.49 4.38 19.20
C LYS A 243 34.11 3.15 18.52
N PHE A 244 33.69 1.94 18.89
CA PHE A 244 34.14 0.73 18.22
C PHE A 244 33.49 0.58 16.84
N GLU A 245 34.27 0.21 15.84
CA GLU A 245 33.84 0.13 14.43
C GLU A 245 33.97 -1.27 13.85
N SER A 246 34.92 -2.08 14.33
CA SER A 246 35.25 -3.38 13.71
C SER A 246 34.92 -4.56 14.61
N LEU A 247 33.89 -5.33 14.25
CA LEU A 247 33.51 -6.55 14.97
C LEU A 247 34.64 -7.60 15.02
N PRO A 248 35.39 -7.88 13.93
CA PRO A 248 36.52 -8.81 14.00
C PRO A 248 37.59 -8.38 14.99
N LYS A 249 37.96 -7.10 15.06
CA LYS A 249 38.96 -6.62 16.03
C LYS A 249 38.48 -6.79 17.47
N VAL A 250 37.19 -6.56 17.73
CA VAL A 250 36.58 -6.83 19.05
C VAL A 250 36.64 -8.32 19.38
N SER A 251 36.36 -9.20 18.41
CA SER A 251 36.52 -10.64 18.62
C SER A 251 37.94 -10.96 19.08
N PHE A 252 38.96 -10.54 18.31
CA PHE A 252 40.36 -10.78 18.65
C PHE A 252 40.79 -10.17 19.98
N MET A 253 40.32 -8.97 20.32
CA MET A 253 40.56 -8.33 21.62
C MET A 253 40.12 -9.25 22.77
N THR A 254 38.97 -9.92 22.64
CA THR A 254 38.42 -10.77 23.70
C THR A 254 38.96 -12.20 23.70
N SER A 255 39.59 -12.65 22.61
CA SER A 255 40.04 -14.05 22.42
C SER A 255 40.87 -14.64 23.56
N HIS A 256 41.64 -13.82 24.28
CA HIS A 256 42.50 -14.26 25.39
C HIS A 256 41.83 -14.16 26.78
N MET A 257 40.64 -13.58 26.87
CA MET A 257 39.91 -13.40 28.13
C MET A 257 39.19 -14.70 28.52
N LYS A 258 39.95 -15.66 29.08
CA LYS A 258 39.50 -17.04 29.29
C LYS A 258 38.25 -17.21 30.16
N SER A 259 37.93 -16.23 31.01
CA SER A 259 36.76 -16.30 31.92
C SER A 259 35.58 -15.44 31.47
N LEU A 260 35.65 -14.78 30.31
CA LEU A 260 34.67 -13.78 29.89
C LEU A 260 33.33 -14.44 29.55
N LYS A 261 32.29 -14.12 30.32
CA LYS A 261 30.93 -14.67 30.15
C LYS A 261 29.97 -13.69 29.49
N TYR A 262 30.11 -12.40 29.81
CA TYR A 262 29.23 -11.33 29.32
C TYR A 262 30.04 -10.21 28.69
N LEU A 263 29.67 -9.85 27.46
CA LEU A 263 30.23 -8.72 26.73
C LEU A 263 29.09 -7.81 26.22
N ASP A 264 29.15 -6.54 26.58
CA ASP A 264 28.24 -5.52 26.06
C ASP A 264 28.98 -4.53 25.16
N MET A 265 28.65 -4.58 23.87
CA MET A 265 29.13 -3.68 22.83
C MET A 265 27.99 -2.83 22.25
N SER A 266 26.86 -2.71 22.95
CA SER A 266 25.70 -2.00 22.46
C SER A 266 25.97 -0.51 22.21
N ASN A 267 25.22 0.12 21.31
CA ASN A 267 25.35 1.54 20.99
C ASN A 267 26.78 1.94 20.54
N ASN A 268 27.42 1.14 19.70
CA ASN A 268 28.69 1.47 19.07
C ASN A 268 28.48 1.72 17.57
N LEU A 269 29.56 1.70 16.77
CA LEU A 269 29.53 1.88 15.32
C LEU A 269 29.95 0.59 14.60
N LEU A 270 29.74 -0.58 15.23
CA LEU A 270 30.25 -1.85 14.73
C LEU A 270 29.69 -2.21 13.37
N ARG A 271 30.59 -2.61 12.48
CA ARG A 271 30.33 -3.17 11.16
C ARG A 271 31.05 -4.49 10.97
N HIS A 272 30.56 -5.27 10.04
CA HIS A 272 31.23 -6.47 9.55
C HIS A 272 31.03 -6.55 8.03
N ASP A 273 32.05 -6.12 7.29
CA ASP A 273 32.09 -6.17 5.84
C ASP A 273 32.90 -7.42 5.45
N ALA A 274 32.26 -8.45 4.88
CA ALA A 274 32.89 -9.73 4.50
C ALA A 274 34.01 -9.54 3.44
N ALA A 275 35.11 -10.30 3.38
CA ALA A 275 35.15 -11.78 3.36
C ALA A 275 36.45 -12.46 3.84
N ASP A 276 37.41 -11.78 4.49
CA ASP A 276 38.75 -12.38 4.73
C ASP A 276 39.28 -12.35 6.18
N VAL A 277 38.45 -11.98 7.16
CA VAL A 277 38.91 -11.92 8.57
C VAL A 277 38.12 -12.89 9.43
N GLN A 278 38.77 -14.00 9.77
CA GLN A 278 38.23 -14.99 10.71
C GLN A 278 38.04 -14.37 12.08
N CYS A 279 36.83 -14.45 12.64
CA CYS A 279 36.56 -13.97 13.99
C CYS A 279 36.97 -15.03 15.01
N GLN A 280 37.58 -14.57 16.10
CA GLN A 280 38.05 -15.44 17.19
C GLN A 280 37.61 -14.85 18.52
N TRP A 281 36.61 -15.47 19.14
CA TRP A 281 36.03 -15.02 20.40
C TRP A 281 36.58 -15.80 21.60
N ALA A 282 36.36 -15.27 22.82
CA ALA A 282 36.56 -16.04 24.04
C ALA A 282 35.64 -17.28 24.07
N GLU A 283 36.19 -18.46 24.33
CA GLU A 283 35.43 -19.72 24.35
C GLU A 283 34.39 -19.79 25.47
N SER A 284 34.59 -19.01 26.55
CA SER A 284 33.71 -18.91 27.71
C SER A 284 32.54 -17.93 27.53
N LEU A 285 32.49 -17.20 26.40
CA LEU A 285 31.48 -16.17 26.16
C LEU A 285 30.10 -16.80 25.97
N THR A 286 29.18 -16.47 26.88
CA THR A 286 27.82 -17.02 26.91
C THR A 286 26.75 -16.00 26.55
N GLU A 287 27.02 -14.71 26.78
CA GLU A 287 26.08 -13.62 26.57
C GLU A 287 26.77 -12.46 25.84
N LEU A 288 26.16 -12.02 24.74
CA LEU A 288 26.72 -10.99 23.87
C LEU A 288 25.64 -10.00 23.46
N ASP A 289 25.84 -8.72 23.78
CA ASP A 289 24.99 -7.62 23.34
C ASP A 289 25.71 -6.81 22.25
N LEU A 290 25.17 -6.85 21.04
CA LEU A 290 25.59 -6.10 19.85
C LEU A 290 24.49 -5.13 19.38
N SER A 291 23.50 -4.83 20.23
CA SER A 291 22.36 -4.00 19.86
C SER A 291 22.75 -2.56 19.50
N SER A 292 21.96 -1.90 18.65
CA SER A 292 22.17 -0.51 18.25
C SER A 292 23.56 -0.26 17.63
N ASN A 293 23.90 -1.06 16.63
CA ASN A 293 25.13 -0.94 15.84
C ASN A 293 24.79 -0.79 14.34
N GLN A 294 25.77 -0.99 13.46
CA GLN A 294 25.61 -0.89 12.00
C GLN A 294 25.80 -2.25 11.32
N LEU A 295 25.42 -3.33 12.02
CA LEU A 295 25.63 -4.70 11.55
C LEU A 295 24.59 -5.07 10.48
N THR A 296 25.05 -5.82 9.48
CA THR A 296 24.24 -6.40 8.40
C THR A 296 24.20 -7.92 8.56
N ASP A 297 23.57 -8.63 7.61
CA ASP A 297 23.45 -10.09 7.57
C ASP A 297 24.80 -10.82 7.69
N ALA A 298 25.91 -10.18 7.33
CA ALA A 298 27.24 -10.78 7.43
C ALA A 298 27.65 -11.07 8.90
N VAL A 299 27.03 -10.42 9.89
CA VAL A 299 27.35 -10.63 11.32
C VAL A 299 27.33 -12.10 11.72
N PHE A 300 26.45 -12.91 11.12
CA PHE A 300 26.29 -14.33 11.42
C PHE A 300 27.51 -15.19 11.06
N GLU A 301 28.46 -14.68 10.26
CA GLU A 301 29.75 -15.31 9.97
C GLU A 301 30.77 -15.10 11.09
N CYS A 302 30.53 -14.12 11.96
CA CYS A 302 31.45 -13.61 12.98
C CYS A 302 30.89 -13.75 14.41
N LEU A 303 29.99 -14.71 14.67
CA LEU A 303 29.42 -14.93 16.01
C LEU A 303 30.16 -16.03 16.80
N PRO A 304 30.25 -15.93 18.14
CA PRO A 304 30.82 -17.00 18.97
C PRO A 304 29.90 -18.22 19.01
N VAL A 305 30.45 -19.43 18.89
CA VAL A 305 29.65 -20.67 18.79
C VAL A 305 28.94 -21.10 20.09
N ASN A 306 29.45 -20.69 21.26
CA ASN A 306 28.98 -21.14 22.58
C ASN A 306 27.95 -20.19 23.23
N ILE A 307 27.53 -19.14 22.52
CA ILE A 307 26.57 -18.17 23.05
C ILE A 307 25.21 -18.80 23.37
N THR A 308 24.61 -18.31 24.44
CA THR A 308 23.28 -18.70 24.93
C THR A 308 22.28 -17.56 24.80
N LYS A 309 22.75 -16.31 24.91
CA LYS A 309 21.96 -15.10 24.68
C LYS A 309 22.67 -14.18 23.71
N LEU A 310 21.95 -13.70 22.71
CA LEU A 310 22.46 -12.78 21.70
C LEU A 310 21.46 -11.66 21.46
N ASP A 311 21.92 -10.43 21.64
CA ASP A 311 21.16 -9.25 21.27
C ASP A 311 21.74 -8.58 20.02
N LEU A 312 20.92 -8.51 18.97
CA LEU A 312 21.19 -7.86 17.69
C LEU A 312 20.12 -6.81 17.36
N GLN A 313 19.35 -6.36 18.35
CA GLN A 313 18.30 -5.36 18.19
C GLN A 313 18.85 -4.08 17.54
N ASN A 314 18.01 -3.40 16.74
CA ASN A 314 18.33 -2.09 16.18
C ASN A 314 19.63 -2.09 15.35
N ASN A 315 19.72 -3.04 14.42
CA ASN A 315 20.80 -3.12 13.43
C ASN A 315 20.19 -3.00 12.01
N GLN A 316 20.94 -3.40 10.98
CA GLN A 316 20.52 -3.34 9.58
C GLN A 316 20.34 -4.74 8.97
N ILE A 317 19.99 -5.74 9.79
CA ILE A 317 19.84 -7.13 9.38
C ILE A 317 18.54 -7.28 8.59
N SER A 318 18.64 -7.78 7.36
CA SER A 318 17.53 -8.06 6.45
C SER A 318 17.16 -9.53 6.37
N SER A 319 18.11 -10.43 6.67
CA SER A 319 17.86 -11.86 6.70
C SER A 319 18.86 -12.60 7.60
N VAL A 320 18.49 -13.80 8.03
CA VAL A 320 19.43 -14.74 8.65
C VAL A 320 19.90 -15.73 7.58
N PRO A 321 21.21 -15.74 7.21
CA PRO A 321 21.70 -16.52 6.10
C PRO A 321 21.68 -18.04 6.39
N LYS A 322 21.46 -18.82 5.33
CA LYS A 322 21.60 -20.28 5.39
C LYS A 322 23.09 -20.65 5.37
N GLY A 323 23.48 -21.64 6.18
CA GLY A 323 24.87 -22.11 6.21
C GLY A 323 25.83 -21.28 7.09
N MET A 324 25.30 -20.40 7.94
CA MET A 324 26.07 -19.79 9.03
C MET A 324 26.55 -20.83 10.05
N ALA A 325 27.46 -20.41 10.94
CA ALA A 325 27.91 -21.23 12.06
C ALA A 325 26.73 -21.75 12.89
N GLU A 326 26.77 -23.02 13.29
CA GLU A 326 25.70 -23.64 14.08
C GLU A 326 25.80 -23.19 15.55
N LEU A 327 24.97 -22.23 15.94
CA LEU A 327 24.86 -21.72 17.31
C LEU A 327 23.94 -22.62 18.16
N LYS A 328 24.39 -23.86 18.38
CA LYS A 328 23.60 -24.93 19.03
C LYS A 328 23.18 -24.64 20.46
N SER A 329 23.92 -23.77 21.16
CA SER A 329 23.67 -23.40 22.55
C SER A 329 22.76 -22.19 22.70
N LEU A 330 22.44 -21.49 21.61
CA LEU A 330 21.65 -20.26 21.65
C LEU A 330 20.21 -20.56 22.07
N LYS A 331 19.75 -19.84 23.11
CA LYS A 331 18.41 -19.96 23.69
C LYS A 331 17.59 -18.69 23.50
N GLU A 332 18.22 -17.53 23.59
CA GLU A 332 17.56 -16.22 23.48
C GLU A 332 18.20 -15.43 22.34
N LEU A 333 17.40 -15.02 21.36
CA LEU A 333 17.82 -14.21 20.23
C LEU A 333 16.91 -12.99 20.08
N ASN A 334 17.50 -11.80 20.17
CA ASN A 334 16.80 -10.55 19.93
C ASN A 334 17.23 -9.97 18.57
N LEU A 335 16.28 -9.88 17.64
CA LEU A 335 16.39 -9.30 16.31
C LEU A 335 15.37 -8.16 16.11
N ALA A 336 14.82 -7.60 17.20
CA ALA A 336 13.86 -6.52 17.11
C ALA A 336 14.43 -5.28 16.39
N SER A 337 13.57 -4.45 15.80
CA SER A 337 13.99 -3.20 15.15
C SER A 337 15.05 -3.39 14.05
N ASN A 338 14.93 -4.46 13.25
CA ASN A 338 15.77 -4.72 12.09
C ASN A 338 14.94 -4.56 10.80
N ARG A 339 15.39 -5.15 9.69
CA ARG A 339 14.76 -5.07 8.37
C ARG A 339 14.32 -6.46 7.86
N LEU A 340 14.02 -7.39 8.77
CA LEU A 340 13.63 -8.76 8.41
C LEU A 340 12.31 -8.76 7.63
N ALA A 341 12.30 -9.44 6.48
CA ALA A 341 11.10 -9.62 5.66
C ALA A 341 10.28 -10.87 6.03
N ASP A 342 10.90 -11.82 6.74
CA ASP A 342 10.28 -13.07 7.20
C ASP A 342 10.92 -13.53 8.53
N LEU A 343 10.27 -14.46 9.22
CA LEU A 343 10.82 -15.11 10.42
C LEU A 343 12.00 -16.03 10.04
N PRO A 344 13.11 -16.00 10.79
CA PRO A 344 14.26 -16.86 10.51
C PRO A 344 13.99 -18.31 10.89
N GLY A 345 14.41 -19.27 10.06
CA GLY A 345 14.36 -20.69 10.43
C GLY A 345 15.37 -21.03 11.55
N CYS A 346 15.07 -22.05 12.36
CA CYS A 346 15.94 -22.44 13.49
C CYS A 346 16.99 -23.50 13.16
N SER A 347 17.29 -23.75 11.88
CA SER A 347 18.29 -24.77 11.50
C SER A 347 19.67 -24.47 12.09
N GLY A 348 20.06 -23.18 12.20
CA GLY A 348 21.30 -22.75 12.85
C GLY A 348 21.17 -22.51 14.36
N PHE A 349 19.96 -22.56 14.92
CA PHE A 349 19.63 -22.24 16.32
C PHE A 349 18.78 -23.35 16.96
N THR A 350 19.28 -24.59 16.94
CA THR A 350 18.46 -25.77 17.28
C THR A 350 17.96 -25.81 18.73
N SER A 351 18.53 -25.01 19.63
CA SER A 351 18.10 -24.88 21.03
C SER A 351 17.32 -23.60 21.36
N LEU A 352 16.92 -22.82 20.34
CA LEU A 352 16.27 -21.54 20.55
C LEU A 352 14.93 -21.69 21.28
N GLU A 353 14.79 -20.96 22.39
CA GLU A 353 13.61 -20.95 23.26
C GLU A 353 12.83 -19.63 23.12
N CYS A 354 13.53 -18.49 23.02
CA CYS A 354 12.94 -17.16 22.90
C CYS A 354 13.47 -16.44 21.67
N LEU A 355 12.56 -15.96 20.82
CA LEU A 355 12.89 -15.17 19.64
C LEU A 355 12.11 -13.85 19.66
N ASN A 356 12.82 -12.73 19.56
CA ASN A 356 12.22 -11.42 19.36
C ASN A 356 12.51 -10.90 17.94
N THR A 357 11.47 -10.66 17.16
CA THR A 357 11.48 -10.07 15.81
C THR A 357 10.49 -8.91 15.70
N GLU A 358 10.18 -8.23 16.81
CA GLU A 358 9.29 -7.07 16.79
C GLU A 358 9.85 -5.93 15.93
N MET A 359 8.97 -5.05 15.44
CA MET A 359 9.37 -3.84 14.69
C MET A 359 10.30 -4.16 13.50
N ASN A 360 9.96 -5.19 12.72
CA ASN A 360 10.64 -5.55 11.48
C ASN A 360 9.71 -5.26 10.28
N LEU A 361 10.00 -5.85 9.12
CA LEU A 361 9.25 -5.69 7.88
C LEU A 361 8.49 -6.98 7.48
N ILE A 362 8.09 -7.79 8.48
CA ILE A 362 7.47 -9.09 8.23
C ILE A 362 6.03 -8.89 7.78
N LEU A 363 5.71 -9.31 6.55
CA LEU A 363 4.37 -9.19 5.98
C LEU A 363 3.52 -10.43 6.27
N THR A 364 4.05 -11.62 5.96
CA THR A 364 3.35 -12.89 6.02
C THR A 364 4.34 -13.96 6.50
N PRO A 365 4.42 -14.23 7.82
CA PRO A 365 5.30 -15.25 8.34
C PRO A 365 4.94 -16.64 7.79
N SER A 366 5.94 -17.47 7.54
CA SER A 366 5.70 -18.86 7.13
C SER A 366 4.91 -19.66 8.19
N ALA A 367 3.88 -20.38 7.74
CA ALA A 367 3.05 -21.23 8.60
C ALA A 367 3.82 -22.42 9.21
N ASP A 368 4.92 -22.83 8.59
CA ASP A 368 5.73 -23.97 9.04
C ASP A 368 6.82 -23.56 10.06
N PHE A 369 6.83 -22.31 10.52
CA PHE A 369 7.86 -21.80 11.44
C PHE A 369 8.04 -22.66 12.69
N PHE A 370 6.96 -23.01 13.41
CA PHE A 370 7.09 -23.85 14.61
C PHE A 370 7.47 -25.31 14.31
N GLN A 371 7.32 -25.78 13.07
CA GLN A 371 7.87 -27.08 12.66
C GLN A 371 9.40 -26.98 12.52
N SER A 372 9.90 -25.88 11.96
CA SER A 372 11.33 -25.59 11.89
C SER A 372 11.94 -25.29 13.27
N CYS A 373 11.16 -24.71 14.17
CA CYS A 373 11.57 -24.22 15.48
C CYS A 373 10.78 -24.88 16.64
N PRO A 374 10.94 -26.19 16.89
CA PRO A 374 10.07 -26.93 17.82
C PRO A 374 10.28 -26.55 19.30
N ARG A 375 11.47 -26.05 19.67
CA ARG A 375 11.83 -25.70 21.05
C ARG A 375 11.40 -24.30 21.48
N ILE A 376 10.91 -23.48 20.54
CA ILE A 376 10.44 -22.13 20.86
C ILE A 376 9.30 -22.21 21.87
N ARG A 377 9.46 -21.43 22.94
CA ARG A 377 8.50 -21.19 24.01
C ARG A 377 7.84 -19.83 23.83
N GLU A 378 8.62 -18.85 23.41
CA GLU A 378 8.17 -17.47 23.26
C GLU A 378 8.64 -16.88 21.93
N LEU A 379 7.70 -16.35 21.15
CA LEU A 379 7.94 -15.60 19.93
C LEU A 379 7.29 -14.22 20.06
N GLN A 380 8.11 -13.17 20.05
CA GLN A 380 7.66 -11.79 19.97
C GLN A 380 7.80 -11.34 18.51
N ALA A 381 6.68 -11.20 17.81
CA ALA A 381 6.66 -10.76 16.40
C ALA A 381 5.67 -9.60 16.18
N GLY A 382 5.26 -8.94 17.26
CA GLY A 382 4.38 -7.77 17.20
C GLY A 382 4.99 -6.59 16.45
N HIS A 383 4.15 -5.59 16.19
CA HIS A 383 4.56 -4.33 15.54
C HIS A 383 5.25 -4.53 14.17
N ASN A 384 4.89 -5.58 13.45
CA ASN A 384 5.28 -5.81 12.07
C ASN A 384 4.15 -5.40 11.12
N PRO A 385 4.46 -4.97 9.89
CA PRO A 385 3.47 -4.51 8.91
C PRO A 385 2.71 -5.68 8.26
N PHE A 386 1.97 -6.45 9.06
CA PHE A 386 1.32 -7.66 8.60
C PHE A 386 0.35 -7.39 7.44
N LYS A 387 0.52 -8.16 6.36
CA LYS A 387 -0.39 -8.18 5.22
C LYS A 387 -1.46 -9.23 5.47
N CYS A 388 -2.66 -8.78 5.83
CA CYS A 388 -3.83 -9.59 6.09
C CYS A 388 -4.42 -10.16 4.80
N SER A 389 -3.72 -11.18 4.29
CA SER A 389 -4.08 -12.01 3.15
C SER A 389 -4.56 -13.39 3.61
N CYS A 390 -4.95 -14.23 2.66
CA CYS A 390 -5.30 -15.62 2.92
C CYS A 390 -4.13 -16.45 3.47
N GLU A 391 -2.89 -16.13 3.11
CA GLU A 391 -1.68 -16.82 3.59
C GLU A 391 -1.45 -16.55 5.09
N LEU A 392 -1.73 -15.33 5.55
CA LEU A 392 -1.58 -14.98 6.97
C LEU A 392 -2.55 -15.74 7.87
N GLN A 393 -3.67 -16.25 7.34
CA GLN A 393 -4.62 -17.02 8.14
C GLN A 393 -3.99 -18.27 8.74
N ASP A 394 -3.07 -18.92 8.04
CA ASP A 394 -2.43 -20.13 8.55
C ASP A 394 -1.52 -19.80 9.72
N PHE A 395 -0.82 -18.65 9.70
CA PHE A 395 -0.07 -18.14 10.84
C PHE A 395 -0.99 -17.80 12.05
N VAL A 396 -2.17 -17.22 11.82
CA VAL A 396 -3.14 -16.95 12.89
C VAL A 396 -3.73 -18.25 13.48
N ARG A 397 -4.01 -19.25 12.64
CA ARG A 397 -4.44 -20.59 13.10
C ARG A 397 -3.36 -21.29 13.91
N LEU A 398 -2.11 -21.12 13.50
CA LEU A 398 -0.94 -21.67 14.15
C LEU A 398 -0.79 -21.15 15.58
N GLU A 399 -1.11 -19.88 15.87
CA GLU A 399 -1.15 -19.37 17.24
C GLU A 399 -2.04 -20.27 18.12
N ARG A 400 -3.27 -20.54 17.66
CA ARG A 400 -4.27 -21.30 18.44
C ARG A 400 -3.79 -22.73 18.71
N GLN A 401 -3.07 -23.31 17.75
CA GLN A 401 -2.49 -24.65 17.85
C GLN A 401 -1.22 -24.69 18.70
N SER A 402 -0.44 -23.61 18.69
CA SER A 402 0.84 -23.51 19.39
C SER A 402 0.70 -23.36 20.91
N GLY A 403 -0.50 -23.03 21.41
CA GLY A 403 -0.80 -22.89 22.84
C GLY A 403 -0.39 -21.54 23.43
N GLY A 404 -0.44 -20.46 22.64
CA GLY A 404 -0.15 -19.11 23.14
C GLY A 404 1.33 -18.76 23.23
N LYS A 405 2.16 -19.27 22.31
CA LYS A 405 3.60 -18.95 22.25
C LYS A 405 3.90 -17.52 21.78
N LEU A 406 2.91 -16.82 21.23
CA LEU A 406 3.06 -15.44 20.78
C LEU A 406 2.94 -14.47 21.96
N ALA A 407 4.05 -13.85 22.35
CA ALA A 407 4.04 -12.85 23.40
C ALA A 407 3.43 -11.53 22.90
N GLY A 408 2.66 -10.85 23.75
CA GLY A 408 1.94 -9.62 23.37
C GLY A 408 0.69 -9.83 22.50
N TRP A 409 0.29 -11.08 22.25
CA TRP A 409 -0.93 -11.39 21.52
C TRP A 409 -2.20 -11.06 22.34
N PRO A 410 -3.25 -10.46 21.75
CA PRO A 410 -3.35 -9.98 20.36
C PRO A 410 -2.96 -8.50 20.18
N ALA A 411 -2.69 -7.77 21.25
CA ALA A 411 -2.59 -6.30 21.23
C ALA A 411 -1.48 -5.78 20.31
N ALA A 412 -0.34 -6.47 20.21
CA ALA A 412 0.79 -6.06 19.37
C ALA A 412 0.67 -6.51 17.90
N TYR A 413 -0.38 -7.25 17.52
CA TYR A 413 -0.51 -7.90 16.22
C TYR A 413 -1.69 -7.31 15.45
N MET A 414 -1.39 -6.40 14.53
CA MET A 414 -2.39 -5.67 13.74
C MET A 414 -2.10 -5.77 12.24
N CYS A 415 -3.16 -5.76 11.44
CA CYS A 415 -3.08 -5.64 9.99
C CYS A 415 -2.57 -4.24 9.61
N GLU A 416 -1.55 -4.17 8.77
CA GLU A 416 -1.15 -2.92 8.09
C GLU A 416 -1.74 -2.84 6.69
N TYR A 417 -1.85 -3.99 6.00
CA TYR A 417 -2.41 -4.10 4.66
C TYR A 417 -3.49 -5.20 4.59
N PRO A 418 -4.46 -5.11 3.67
CA PRO A 418 -4.80 -3.96 2.81
C PRO A 418 -5.42 -2.79 3.60
N GLU A 419 -5.51 -1.60 3.00
CA GLU A 419 -5.99 -0.37 3.67
C GLU A 419 -7.37 -0.53 4.34
N ASP A 420 -8.28 -1.32 3.75
CA ASP A 420 -9.62 -1.58 4.31
C ASP A 420 -9.59 -2.31 5.65
N LEU A 421 -8.50 -3.04 5.93
CA LEU A 421 -8.32 -3.82 7.16
C LEU A 421 -7.24 -3.22 8.07
N ARG A 422 -6.68 -2.06 7.73
CA ARG A 422 -5.60 -1.45 8.50
C ARG A 422 -6.03 -1.14 9.93
N GLY A 423 -5.21 -1.53 10.90
CA GLY A 423 -5.47 -1.37 12.33
C GLY A 423 -6.38 -2.45 12.94
N THR A 424 -6.88 -3.40 12.15
CA THR A 424 -7.62 -4.55 12.71
C THR A 424 -6.66 -5.53 13.40
N GLN A 425 -7.05 -6.07 14.55
CA GLN A 425 -6.23 -7.08 15.24
C GLN A 425 -6.25 -8.40 14.48
N LEU A 426 -5.11 -9.10 14.41
CA LEU A 426 -5.01 -10.38 13.69
C LEU A 426 -5.96 -11.45 14.26
N LYS A 427 -6.34 -11.35 15.53
CA LYS A 427 -7.32 -12.23 16.18
C LYS A 427 -8.72 -12.11 15.56
N ASP A 428 -9.10 -10.90 15.16
CA ASP A 428 -10.44 -10.58 14.66
C ASP A 428 -10.52 -10.63 13.12
N PHE A 429 -9.37 -10.75 12.46
CA PHE A 429 -9.27 -10.90 11.01
C PHE A 429 -9.69 -12.30 10.55
N HIS A 430 -10.77 -12.37 9.76
CA HIS A 430 -11.26 -13.59 9.13
C HIS A 430 -11.71 -13.32 7.69
N LEU A 431 -11.06 -13.96 6.70
CA LEU A 431 -11.56 -14.00 5.32
C LEU A 431 -12.30 -15.33 5.10
N THR A 432 -13.36 -15.28 4.30
CA THR A 432 -14.13 -16.47 3.92
C THR A 432 -13.30 -17.41 3.03
N GLU A 433 -13.50 -18.72 3.17
CA GLU A 433 -12.81 -19.71 2.32
C GLU A 433 -13.07 -19.49 0.82
N LEU A 434 -14.23 -18.95 0.47
CA LEU A 434 -14.58 -18.56 -0.90
C LEU A 434 -13.69 -17.45 -1.45
N ALA A 435 -13.30 -16.47 -0.62
CA ALA A 435 -12.40 -15.40 -1.02
C ALA A 435 -10.96 -15.90 -1.22
N CYS A 436 -10.56 -16.94 -0.48
CA CYS A 436 -9.20 -17.47 -0.51
C CYS A 436 -8.96 -18.55 -1.57
N ASN A 437 -10.00 -19.28 -1.98
CA ASN A 437 -9.89 -20.29 -3.02
C ASN A 437 -10.34 -19.71 -4.37
N THR A 438 -9.37 -19.34 -5.21
CA THR A 438 -9.63 -18.77 -6.55
C THR A 438 -10.39 -19.75 -7.46
N VAL A 439 -10.18 -21.06 -7.32
CA VAL A 439 -10.92 -22.08 -8.07
C VAL A 439 -12.38 -22.10 -7.64
N LEU A 440 -12.64 -22.09 -6.34
CA LEU A 440 -14.01 -22.06 -5.81
C LEU A 440 -14.74 -20.76 -6.20
N LEU A 441 -14.04 -19.62 -6.16
CA LEU A 441 -14.57 -18.34 -6.63
C LEU A 441 -14.93 -18.38 -8.13
N LEU A 442 -14.05 -18.92 -8.97
CA LEU A 442 -14.31 -19.05 -10.40
C LEU A 442 -15.44 -20.04 -10.70
N VAL A 443 -15.51 -21.17 -9.99
CA VAL A 443 -16.57 -22.16 -10.13
C VAL A 443 -17.90 -21.57 -9.71
N THR A 444 -17.98 -20.89 -8.56
CA THR A 444 -19.22 -20.25 -8.11
C THR A 444 -19.66 -19.13 -9.06
N ALA A 445 -18.74 -18.32 -9.57
CA ALA A 445 -19.03 -17.31 -10.60
C ALA A 445 -19.49 -17.94 -11.93
N LEU A 446 -18.88 -19.04 -12.36
CA LEU A 446 -19.29 -19.78 -13.56
C LEU A 446 -20.69 -20.38 -13.39
N VAL A 447 -21.00 -20.95 -12.23
CA VAL A 447 -22.34 -21.49 -11.95
C VAL A 447 -23.38 -20.37 -11.95
N LEU A 448 -23.11 -19.24 -11.30
CA LEU A 448 -24.02 -18.09 -11.29
C LEU A 448 -24.24 -17.51 -12.70
N THR A 449 -23.19 -17.44 -13.52
CA THR A 449 -23.31 -16.96 -14.92
C THR A 449 -24.07 -17.95 -15.80
N LEU A 450 -23.84 -19.26 -15.65
CA LEU A 450 -24.61 -20.30 -16.36
C LEU A 450 -26.09 -20.28 -15.97
N VAL A 451 -26.39 -20.10 -14.68
CA VAL A 451 -27.78 -19.94 -14.20
C VAL A 451 -28.41 -18.69 -14.81
N LEU A 452 -27.69 -17.56 -14.83
CA LEU A 452 -28.19 -16.33 -15.45
C LEU A 452 -28.46 -16.52 -16.95
N VAL A 453 -27.55 -17.16 -17.70
CA VAL A 453 -27.73 -17.45 -19.12
C VAL A 453 -28.93 -18.39 -19.34
N ALA A 454 -29.11 -19.41 -18.50
CA ALA A 454 -30.25 -20.31 -18.58
C ALA A 454 -31.57 -19.57 -18.33
N VAL A 455 -31.63 -18.68 -17.33
CA VAL A 455 -32.80 -17.83 -17.06
C VAL A 455 -33.11 -16.92 -18.24
N VAL A 456 -32.10 -16.26 -18.81
CA VAL A 456 -32.27 -15.39 -19.99
C VAL A 456 -32.74 -16.20 -21.20
N ALA A 457 -32.15 -17.37 -21.46
CA ALA A 457 -32.57 -18.25 -22.54
C ALA A 457 -34.01 -18.73 -22.37
N PHE A 458 -34.39 -19.12 -21.15
CA PHE A 458 -35.77 -19.48 -20.81
C PHE A 458 -36.74 -18.33 -21.06
N LEU A 459 -36.41 -17.11 -20.61
CA LEU A 459 -37.22 -15.91 -20.87
C LEU A 459 -37.32 -15.60 -22.37
N CYS A 460 -36.24 -15.74 -23.14
CA CYS A 460 -36.24 -15.56 -24.58
C CYS A 460 -37.14 -16.57 -25.31
N ILE A 461 -37.14 -17.84 -24.86
CA ILE A 461 -38.03 -18.88 -25.40
C ILE A 461 -39.47 -18.60 -25.01
N TYR A 462 -39.73 -18.26 -23.74
CA TYR A 462 -41.07 -17.99 -23.22
C TYR A 462 -41.71 -16.75 -23.85
N LEU A 463 -40.93 -15.73 -24.17
CA LEU A 463 -41.39 -14.48 -24.80
C LEU A 463 -41.37 -14.53 -26.34
N ASP A 464 -41.30 -15.72 -26.95
CA ASP A 464 -41.34 -15.94 -28.40
C ASP A 464 -40.29 -15.14 -29.21
N VAL A 465 -39.14 -14.80 -28.61
CA VAL A 465 -38.04 -14.09 -29.30
C VAL A 465 -37.56 -14.82 -30.57
N PRO A 466 -37.53 -16.17 -30.66
CA PRO A 466 -37.22 -16.87 -31.92
C PRO A 466 -38.20 -16.55 -33.06
N TRP A 467 -39.47 -16.27 -32.76
CA TRP A 467 -40.45 -15.83 -33.75
C TRP A 467 -40.10 -14.42 -34.26
N TYR A 468 -39.79 -13.49 -33.34
CA TYR A 468 -39.34 -12.13 -33.68
C TYR A 468 -38.00 -12.10 -34.45
N LEU A 469 -37.05 -12.98 -34.13
CA LEU A 469 -35.78 -13.11 -34.83
C LEU A 469 -35.94 -13.72 -36.24
N ARG A 470 -36.84 -14.70 -36.42
CA ARG A 470 -37.19 -15.21 -37.76
C ARG A 470 -37.87 -14.14 -38.60
N MET A 471 -38.78 -13.37 -38.02
CA MET A 471 -39.46 -12.24 -38.69
C MET A 471 -38.45 -11.18 -39.15
N THR A 472 -37.51 -10.78 -38.28
CA THR A 472 -36.48 -9.78 -38.60
C THR A 472 -35.39 -10.31 -39.55
N TRP A 473 -35.07 -11.61 -39.51
CA TRP A 473 -34.19 -12.25 -40.50
C TRP A 473 -34.84 -12.32 -41.88
N GLN A 474 -36.12 -12.66 -41.97
CA GLN A 474 -36.87 -12.61 -43.22
C GLN A 474 -37.00 -11.17 -43.75
N TRP A 475 -37.18 -10.20 -42.86
CA TRP A 475 -37.23 -8.78 -43.23
C TRP A 475 -35.87 -8.24 -43.69
N THR A 476 -34.76 -8.68 -43.10
CA THR A 476 -33.41 -8.29 -43.54
C THR A 476 -32.96 -9.03 -44.79
N GLN A 477 -33.39 -10.29 -45.01
CA GLN A 477 -33.19 -10.98 -46.30
C GLN A 477 -33.98 -10.33 -47.44
N THR A 478 -35.22 -9.89 -47.20
CA THR A 478 -36.00 -9.15 -48.20
C THR A 478 -35.40 -7.78 -48.47
N LYS A 479 -34.92 -7.08 -47.43
CA LYS A 479 -34.20 -5.80 -47.58
C LYS A 479 -32.83 -5.95 -48.26
N ARG A 480 -32.10 -7.06 -48.04
CA ARG A 480 -30.86 -7.40 -48.77
C ARG A 480 -31.11 -7.84 -50.21
N ARG A 481 -32.20 -8.57 -50.51
CA ARG A 481 -32.63 -8.85 -51.90
C ARG A 481 -33.04 -7.57 -52.63
N ALA A 482 -33.65 -6.61 -51.93
CA ALA A 482 -33.92 -5.28 -52.46
C ALA A 482 -32.65 -4.42 -52.64
N TRP A 483 -31.56 -4.72 -51.90
CA TRP A 483 -30.28 -4.01 -52.01
C TRP A 483 -29.34 -4.62 -53.07
N HIS A 484 -29.38 -5.94 -53.28
CA HIS A 484 -28.51 -6.65 -54.24
C HIS A 484 -29.02 -6.69 -55.69
N ASN A 485 -30.22 -6.18 -55.95
CA ASN A 485 -30.60 -5.79 -57.31
C ASN A 485 -30.16 -4.34 -57.51
N HIS A 486 -29.05 -4.16 -58.23
CA HIS A 486 -28.63 -2.87 -58.74
C HIS A 486 -29.81 -2.19 -59.46
N PRO A 487 -30.17 -0.94 -59.14
CA PRO A 487 -30.90 -0.12 -60.08
C PRO A 487 -29.90 0.24 -61.17
N GLU A 488 -29.93 -0.47 -62.30
CA GLU A 488 -29.44 0.12 -63.53
C GLU A 488 -30.22 1.43 -63.72
N GLU A 489 -29.49 2.53 -63.90
CA GLU A 489 -30.02 3.81 -64.37
C GLU A 489 -30.64 3.61 -65.75
N GLN A 490 -31.86 3.08 -65.77
CA GLN A 490 -32.68 3.03 -66.95
C GLN A 490 -33.51 4.32 -66.89
N GLU A 491 -33.12 5.30 -67.71
CA GLU A 491 -33.99 6.44 -68.03
C GLU A 491 -35.39 5.89 -68.28
N THR A 492 -36.33 6.18 -67.38
CA THR A 492 -37.70 5.70 -67.48
C THR A 492 -38.31 6.38 -68.70
N VAL A 493 -38.23 5.72 -69.86
CA VAL A 493 -38.93 6.14 -71.07
C VAL A 493 -40.42 6.10 -70.74
N LEU A 494 -41.04 7.26 -70.59
CA LEU A 494 -42.48 7.38 -70.39
C LEU A 494 -43.18 6.81 -71.62
N GLN A 495 -43.98 5.76 -71.43
CA GLN A 495 -44.70 5.06 -72.51
C GLN A 495 -46.16 5.50 -72.60
N PHE A 496 -46.70 6.10 -71.53
CA PHE A 496 -48.10 6.53 -71.45
C PHE A 496 -48.19 7.96 -70.91
N HIS A 497 -49.21 8.69 -71.38
CA HIS A 497 -49.50 10.02 -70.89
C HIS A 497 -50.11 9.96 -69.48
N ALA A 498 -51.01 8.99 -69.24
CA ALA A 498 -51.60 8.80 -67.93
C ALA A 498 -51.97 7.34 -67.62
N PHE A 499 -51.84 6.94 -66.36
CA PHE A 499 -52.42 5.73 -65.80
C PHE A 499 -53.83 6.03 -65.26
N ILE A 500 -54.81 5.14 -65.45
CA ILE A 500 -56.16 5.29 -64.87
C ILE A 500 -56.42 4.17 -63.86
N SER A 501 -56.85 4.56 -62.66
CA SER A 501 -57.36 3.69 -61.61
C SER A 501 -58.82 4.02 -61.30
N TYR A 502 -59.68 3.00 -61.28
CA TYR A 502 -61.12 3.12 -61.04
C TYR A 502 -61.66 1.81 -60.42
N SER A 503 -62.87 1.82 -59.86
CA SER A 503 -63.51 0.62 -59.31
C SER A 503 -64.25 -0.13 -60.41
N GLU A 504 -64.23 -1.46 -60.42
CA GLU A 504 -64.92 -2.26 -61.45
C GLU A 504 -66.43 -1.92 -61.58
N ARG A 505 -67.05 -1.47 -60.49
CA ARG A 505 -68.45 -1.02 -60.47
C ARG A 505 -68.69 0.27 -61.25
N ASP A 506 -67.66 1.10 -61.42
CA ASP A 506 -67.70 2.36 -62.15
C ASP A 506 -67.13 2.22 -63.58
N SER A 507 -66.78 0.99 -63.98
CA SER A 507 -66.18 0.68 -65.29
C SER A 507 -67.01 1.13 -66.48
N LEU A 508 -68.35 1.12 -66.36
CA LEU A 508 -69.26 1.53 -67.43
C LEU A 508 -69.05 2.99 -67.83
N TRP A 509 -68.91 3.89 -66.86
CA TRP A 509 -68.64 5.30 -67.13
C TRP A 509 -67.23 5.49 -67.68
N VAL A 510 -66.24 4.80 -67.11
CA VAL A 510 -64.85 4.92 -67.58
C VAL A 510 -64.69 4.44 -69.03
N LYS A 511 -65.26 3.29 -69.38
CA LYS A 511 -65.13 2.68 -70.71
C LYS A 511 -65.94 3.41 -71.79
N ASN A 512 -67.09 4.01 -71.44
CA ASN A 512 -67.97 4.68 -72.40
C ASN A 512 -67.78 6.20 -72.49
N GLU A 513 -67.39 6.85 -71.39
CA GLU A 513 -67.24 8.32 -71.33
C GLU A 513 -65.77 8.72 -71.22
N LEU A 514 -65.03 8.27 -70.20
CA LEU A 514 -63.67 8.76 -69.93
C LEU A 514 -62.66 8.39 -71.03
N ILE A 515 -62.57 7.10 -71.36
CA ILE A 515 -61.58 6.59 -72.33
C ILE A 515 -61.85 7.14 -73.73
N PRO A 516 -63.07 7.06 -74.30
CA PRO A 516 -63.32 7.54 -75.66
C PRO A 516 -63.10 9.05 -75.81
N ASN A 517 -63.42 9.85 -74.78
CA ASN A 517 -63.20 11.30 -74.84
C ASN A 517 -61.72 11.69 -74.73
N LEU A 518 -60.84 10.84 -74.17
CA LEU A 518 -59.41 11.09 -74.05
C LEU A 518 -58.58 10.51 -75.22
N GLU A 519 -59.02 9.40 -75.79
CA GLU A 519 -58.34 8.73 -76.91
C GLU A 519 -58.81 9.21 -78.29
N LYS A 520 -59.98 9.86 -78.42
CA LYS A 520 -60.49 10.41 -79.71
C LYS A 520 -60.28 11.93 -79.83
N GLY A 521 -59.69 12.39 -80.94
CA GLY A 521 -59.55 13.82 -81.30
C GLY A 521 -58.09 14.25 -81.56
N GLU A 522 -57.85 15.54 -81.83
CA GLU A 522 -56.49 16.08 -81.92
C GLU A 522 -55.84 16.13 -80.51
N GLY A 523 -54.68 15.47 -80.34
CA GLY A 523 -53.97 15.38 -79.05
C GLY A 523 -54.29 14.12 -78.23
N CYS A 524 -54.38 12.96 -78.89
CA CYS A 524 -54.71 11.67 -78.26
C CYS A 524 -53.82 11.31 -77.07
N VAL A 525 -54.46 11.06 -75.93
CA VAL A 525 -53.80 10.66 -74.69
C VAL A 525 -53.67 9.14 -74.65
N GLN A 526 -52.44 8.62 -74.68
CA GLN A 526 -52.17 7.20 -74.46
C GLN A 526 -52.34 6.84 -72.97
N LEU A 527 -53.24 5.90 -72.68
CA LEU A 527 -53.62 5.52 -71.33
C LEU A 527 -53.08 4.13 -70.96
N CYS A 528 -52.52 3.99 -69.74
CA CYS A 528 -52.20 2.69 -69.14
C CYS A 528 -53.38 2.23 -68.27
N GLN A 529 -53.90 1.04 -68.54
CA GLN A 529 -54.97 0.43 -67.76
C GLN A 529 -54.52 -0.94 -67.30
N HIS A 530 -54.63 -1.23 -66.00
CA HIS A 530 -54.15 -2.50 -65.43
C HIS A 530 -54.90 -3.73 -66.00
N GLU A 531 -56.12 -3.57 -66.51
CA GLU A 531 -56.88 -4.62 -67.22
C GLU A 531 -56.39 -4.85 -68.66
N ARG A 532 -56.06 -3.79 -69.41
CA ARG A 532 -55.64 -3.89 -70.83
C ARG A 532 -54.16 -4.20 -70.98
N ASN A 533 -53.33 -3.63 -70.11
CA ASN A 533 -51.88 -3.69 -70.17
C ASN A 533 -51.31 -4.71 -69.16
N PHE A 534 -52.08 -5.75 -68.84
CA PHE A 534 -51.74 -6.77 -67.86
C PHE A 534 -50.61 -7.70 -68.37
N ILE A 535 -49.53 -7.84 -67.61
CA ILE A 535 -48.45 -8.78 -67.90
C ILE A 535 -48.70 -10.09 -67.12
N PRO A 536 -48.90 -11.24 -67.80
CA PRO A 536 -49.11 -12.53 -67.15
C PRO A 536 -47.91 -12.95 -66.29
N GLY A 537 -48.18 -13.47 -65.10
CA GLY A 537 -47.14 -13.96 -64.16
C GLY A 537 -46.68 -12.94 -63.10
N LYS A 538 -47.07 -11.66 -63.21
CA LYS A 538 -46.87 -10.64 -62.16
C LYS A 538 -48.10 -10.48 -61.27
N SER A 539 -47.91 -10.04 -60.02
CA SER A 539 -49.03 -9.74 -59.12
C SER A 539 -49.85 -8.53 -59.61
N ILE A 540 -51.13 -8.45 -59.25
CA ILE A 540 -52.01 -7.30 -59.61
C ILE A 540 -51.38 -5.99 -59.16
N VAL A 541 -50.82 -5.95 -57.95
CA VAL A 541 -50.15 -4.78 -57.39
C VAL A 541 -48.90 -4.42 -58.20
N GLU A 542 -48.11 -5.40 -58.63
CA GLU A 542 -46.91 -5.14 -59.44
C GLU A 542 -47.25 -4.63 -60.86
N ASN A 543 -48.33 -5.11 -61.46
CA ASN A 543 -48.83 -4.58 -62.74
C ASN A 543 -49.30 -3.13 -62.62
N ILE A 544 -49.95 -2.78 -61.51
CA ILE A 544 -50.33 -1.40 -61.19
C ILE A 544 -49.08 -0.52 -61.04
N ILE A 545 -48.06 -0.97 -60.29
CA ILE A 545 -46.82 -0.21 -60.08
C ILE A 545 -46.13 0.07 -61.42
N ASN A 546 -46.00 -0.95 -62.27
CA ASN A 546 -45.40 -0.80 -63.60
C ASN A 546 -46.16 0.20 -64.48
N CYS A 547 -47.50 0.22 -64.43
CA CYS A 547 -48.29 1.23 -65.14
C CYS A 547 -48.04 2.65 -64.59
N ILE A 548 -47.90 2.81 -63.26
CA ILE A 548 -47.63 4.10 -62.62
C ILE A 548 -46.24 4.62 -63.02
N GLU A 549 -45.22 3.77 -62.99
CA GLU A 549 -43.84 4.15 -63.32
C GLU A 549 -43.65 4.52 -64.80
N LYS A 550 -44.42 3.89 -65.70
CA LYS A 550 -44.38 4.15 -67.15
C LYS A 550 -45.28 5.31 -67.61
N SER A 551 -46.08 5.88 -66.72
CA SER A 551 -47.04 6.94 -67.03
C SER A 551 -46.60 8.30 -66.47
N TYR A 552 -46.81 9.37 -67.24
CA TYR A 552 -46.45 10.72 -66.78
C TYR A 552 -47.38 11.24 -65.66
N LYS A 553 -48.68 10.97 -65.79
CA LYS A 553 -49.69 11.26 -64.76
C LYS A 553 -50.36 9.99 -64.25
N SER A 554 -50.93 10.05 -63.05
CA SER A 554 -51.84 9.03 -62.52
C SER A 554 -53.20 9.66 -62.21
N ILE A 555 -54.24 9.17 -62.88
CA ILE A 555 -55.63 9.59 -62.76
C ILE A 555 -56.37 8.58 -61.87
N PHE A 556 -56.97 9.06 -60.79
CA PHE A 556 -57.82 8.25 -59.92
C PHE A 556 -59.27 8.71 -60.03
N VAL A 557 -60.16 7.80 -60.44
CA VAL A 557 -61.61 8.02 -60.48
C VAL A 557 -62.17 7.63 -59.12
N LEU A 558 -62.46 8.64 -58.31
CA LEU A 558 -62.94 8.50 -56.95
C LEU A 558 -64.47 8.42 -56.92
N SER A 559 -64.96 7.37 -56.30
CA SER A 559 -66.37 7.12 -55.96
C SER A 559 -66.45 6.47 -54.58
N PRO A 560 -67.65 6.36 -53.98
CA PRO A 560 -67.84 5.57 -52.77
C PRO A 560 -67.39 4.10 -52.94
N ASN A 561 -67.55 3.51 -54.14
CA ASN A 561 -67.12 2.15 -54.44
C ASN A 561 -65.58 2.03 -54.41
N PHE A 562 -64.88 2.99 -55.04
CA PHE A 562 -63.43 3.01 -55.12
C PHE A 562 -62.74 3.05 -53.75
N VAL A 563 -63.26 3.90 -52.84
CA VAL A 563 -62.68 4.05 -51.49
C VAL A 563 -62.86 2.80 -50.64
N GLN A 564 -63.93 2.03 -50.86
CA GLN A 564 -64.24 0.84 -50.06
C GLN A 564 -63.50 -0.41 -50.55
N SER A 565 -63.35 -0.60 -51.86
CA SER A 565 -62.74 -1.82 -52.42
C SER A 565 -61.27 -1.64 -52.82
N GLU A 566 -60.97 -0.64 -53.65
CA GLU A 566 -59.69 -0.56 -54.37
C GLU A 566 -58.61 0.21 -53.61
N TRP A 567 -58.99 1.16 -52.76
CA TRP A 567 -58.02 2.02 -52.07
C TRP A 567 -57.00 1.23 -51.23
N CYS A 568 -57.38 0.04 -50.74
CA CYS A 568 -56.48 -0.81 -49.95
C CYS A 568 -55.26 -1.29 -50.74
N HIS A 569 -55.37 -1.51 -52.05
CA HIS A 569 -54.24 -1.93 -52.89
C HIS A 569 -53.15 -0.88 -52.99
N TYR A 570 -53.51 0.39 -52.83
CA TYR A 570 -52.60 1.49 -53.03
C TYR A 570 -52.06 2.08 -51.72
N GLU A 571 -52.65 1.77 -50.57
CA GLU A 571 -52.27 2.33 -49.26
C GLU A 571 -50.77 2.15 -48.95
N LEU A 572 -50.25 0.94 -49.16
CA LEU A 572 -48.86 0.61 -48.87
C LEU A 572 -47.89 1.21 -49.89
N TYR A 573 -48.28 1.24 -51.17
CA TYR A 573 -47.50 1.88 -52.24
C TYR A 573 -47.40 3.41 -52.01
N PHE A 574 -48.50 4.04 -51.63
CA PHE A 574 -48.55 5.48 -51.31
C PHE A 574 -47.87 5.84 -50.01
N ALA A 575 -47.75 4.92 -49.04
CA ALA A 575 -46.98 5.14 -47.82
C ALA A 575 -45.48 5.36 -48.14
N HIS A 576 -44.97 4.72 -49.20
CA HIS A 576 -43.55 4.76 -49.58
C HIS A 576 -43.21 5.69 -50.77
N HIS A 577 -44.14 5.96 -51.70
CA HIS A 577 -43.85 6.79 -52.89
C HIS A 577 -44.39 8.24 -52.79
N LYS A 578 -43.64 9.19 -53.37
CA LYS A 578 -43.91 10.65 -53.36
C LYS A 578 -45.14 11.10 -54.18
N LEU A 579 -45.93 10.17 -54.73
CA LEU A 579 -47.04 10.44 -55.67
C LEU A 579 -48.16 11.35 -55.12
N PHE A 580 -48.29 11.42 -53.79
CA PHE A 580 -49.25 12.28 -53.07
C PHE A 580 -48.54 13.25 -52.10
N SER A 581 -47.25 13.49 -52.32
CA SER A 581 -46.54 14.54 -51.58
C SER A 581 -47.01 15.91 -52.04
N GLU A 582 -46.98 16.90 -51.16
CA GLU A 582 -47.78 18.13 -51.26
C GLU A 582 -47.53 19.02 -52.50
N ASN A 583 -46.56 18.70 -53.36
CA ASN A 583 -46.17 19.45 -54.56
C ASN A 583 -46.03 18.58 -55.84
N SER A 584 -46.57 17.36 -55.89
CA SER A 584 -46.43 16.51 -57.08
C SER A 584 -47.55 16.78 -58.10
N ASN A 585 -47.23 17.51 -59.18
CA ASN A 585 -48.10 17.70 -60.34
C ASN A 585 -48.47 16.39 -61.07
N SER A 586 -47.99 15.22 -60.64
CA SER A 586 -48.18 13.93 -61.31
C SER A 586 -49.53 13.26 -61.04
N LEU A 587 -50.34 13.79 -60.13
CA LEU A 587 -51.61 13.18 -59.72
C LEU A 587 -52.81 14.02 -60.17
N ILE A 588 -53.81 13.35 -60.74
CA ILE A 588 -55.12 13.93 -61.07
C ILE A 588 -56.21 13.11 -60.37
N LEU A 589 -57.06 13.79 -59.60
CA LEU A 589 -58.20 13.16 -58.94
C LEU A 589 -59.48 13.58 -59.64
N ILE A 590 -60.28 12.62 -60.11
CA ILE A 590 -61.60 12.84 -60.67
C ILE A 590 -62.64 12.37 -59.65
N LEU A 591 -63.52 13.26 -59.21
CA LEU A 591 -64.62 12.90 -58.32
C LEU A 591 -65.87 12.61 -59.16
N LEU A 592 -66.21 11.33 -59.31
CA LEU A 592 -67.36 10.90 -60.13
C LEU A 592 -68.68 11.14 -59.38
N GLU A 593 -68.69 10.87 -58.08
CA GLU A 593 -69.80 11.11 -57.17
C GLU A 593 -69.28 11.69 -55.85
N PRO A 594 -70.01 12.61 -55.20
CA PRO A 594 -69.59 13.18 -53.92
C PRO A 594 -69.50 12.09 -52.85
N ILE A 595 -68.33 11.98 -52.21
CA ILE A 595 -68.07 10.98 -51.16
C ILE A 595 -68.25 11.62 -49.79
N PRO A 596 -69.24 11.20 -48.98
CA PRO A 596 -69.37 11.67 -47.61
C PRO A 596 -68.13 11.34 -46.76
N PRO A 597 -67.65 12.26 -45.90
CA PRO A 597 -66.41 12.04 -45.12
C PRO A 597 -66.42 10.79 -44.22
N TYR A 598 -67.59 10.35 -43.78
CA TYR A 598 -67.75 9.15 -42.94
C TYR A 598 -67.53 7.84 -43.71
N LEU A 599 -67.67 7.84 -45.05
CA LEU A 599 -67.39 6.67 -45.87
C LEU A 599 -65.90 6.45 -46.11
N ILE A 600 -65.05 7.41 -45.77
CA ILE A 600 -63.60 7.27 -45.86
C ILE A 600 -63.07 6.70 -44.52
N PRO A 601 -62.58 5.45 -44.48
CA PRO A 601 -62.02 4.85 -43.28
C PRO A 601 -61.00 5.72 -42.57
N ALA A 602 -60.98 5.68 -41.23
CA ALA A 602 -60.07 6.50 -40.41
C ALA A 602 -58.59 6.31 -40.79
N ARG A 603 -58.21 5.08 -41.16
CA ARG A 603 -56.86 4.72 -41.60
C ARG A 603 -56.37 5.45 -42.86
N TYR A 604 -57.26 5.94 -43.73
CA TYR A 604 -56.89 6.60 -44.99
C TYR A 604 -56.60 8.10 -44.81
N HIS A 605 -55.65 8.43 -43.93
CA HIS A 605 -55.31 9.80 -43.55
C HIS A 605 -54.86 10.67 -44.75
N LYS A 606 -54.07 10.12 -45.68
CA LYS A 606 -53.61 10.85 -46.88
C LYS A 606 -54.76 11.20 -47.83
N LEU A 607 -55.70 10.28 -48.06
CA LEU A 607 -56.88 10.53 -48.89
C LEU A 607 -57.76 11.62 -48.27
N LYS A 608 -57.98 11.57 -46.95
CA LYS A 608 -58.74 12.61 -46.23
C LYS A 608 -58.09 13.99 -46.38
N ALA A 609 -56.76 14.07 -46.29
CA ALA A 609 -56.04 15.32 -46.48
C ALA A 609 -56.20 15.90 -47.90
N LEU A 610 -56.21 15.05 -48.94
CA LEU A 610 -56.37 15.49 -50.34
C LEU A 610 -57.81 15.92 -50.65
N MET A 611 -58.79 15.18 -50.14
CA MET A 611 -60.21 15.53 -50.26
C MET A 611 -60.54 16.85 -49.55
N ALA A 612 -59.85 17.16 -48.44
CA ALA A 612 -59.98 18.44 -47.76
C ALA A 612 -59.43 19.63 -48.56
N LYS A 613 -58.39 19.42 -49.39
CA LYS A 613 -57.76 20.49 -50.20
C LYS A 613 -58.56 20.88 -51.46
N ARG A 614 -59.63 20.15 -51.80
CA ARG A 614 -60.49 20.40 -53.00
C ARG A 614 -59.72 20.48 -54.33
N THR A 615 -58.60 19.77 -54.43
CA THR A 615 -57.76 19.70 -55.64
C THR A 615 -58.17 18.49 -56.51
N TYR A 616 -59.44 18.41 -56.88
CA TYR A 616 -60.00 17.36 -57.74
C TYR A 616 -60.91 17.96 -58.82
N LEU A 617 -61.06 17.25 -59.94
CA LEU A 617 -61.99 17.56 -61.00
C LEU A 617 -63.31 16.84 -60.72
N GLU A 618 -64.37 17.58 -60.37
CA GLU A 618 -65.69 17.02 -60.13
C GLU A 618 -66.45 16.81 -61.44
N TRP A 619 -67.04 15.64 -61.62
CA TRP A 619 -67.86 15.34 -62.78
C TRP A 619 -69.19 16.11 -62.72
N PRO A 620 -69.47 17.03 -63.67
CA PRO A 620 -70.64 17.88 -63.55
C PRO A 620 -71.92 17.14 -63.97
N LYS A 621 -72.99 17.34 -63.18
CA LYS A 621 -74.32 16.78 -63.47
C LYS A 621 -75.01 17.44 -64.67
N GLU A 622 -74.67 18.68 -64.98
CA GLU A 622 -75.20 19.44 -66.12
C GLU A 622 -74.38 19.18 -67.39
N ARG A 623 -75.04 18.76 -68.48
CA ARG A 623 -74.37 18.49 -69.78
C ARG A 623 -73.65 19.71 -70.37
N SER A 624 -74.12 20.92 -70.10
CA SER A 624 -73.48 22.17 -70.57
C SER A 624 -72.06 22.36 -70.01
N LYS A 625 -71.73 21.73 -68.88
CA LYS A 625 -70.42 21.84 -68.20
C LYS A 625 -69.45 20.70 -68.56
N HIS A 626 -69.89 19.70 -69.32
CA HIS A 626 -69.02 18.57 -69.74
C HIS A 626 -67.86 19.04 -70.62
N ALA A 627 -68.09 19.98 -71.54
CA ALA A 627 -67.03 20.51 -72.41
C ALA A 627 -65.88 21.14 -71.60
N LEU A 628 -66.21 21.89 -70.53
CA LEU A 628 -65.24 22.52 -69.65
C LEU A 628 -64.45 21.49 -68.83
N PHE A 629 -65.13 20.45 -68.33
CA PHE A 629 -64.48 19.33 -67.63
C PHE A 629 -63.41 18.66 -68.51
N TRP A 630 -63.75 18.34 -69.76
CA TRP A 630 -62.82 17.69 -70.68
C TRP A 630 -61.63 18.58 -71.07
N ALA A 631 -61.87 19.89 -71.24
CA ALA A 631 -60.80 20.85 -71.50
C ALA A 631 -59.80 20.93 -70.32
N ASN A 632 -60.31 21.00 -69.09
CA ASN A 632 -59.48 21.05 -67.88
C ASN A 632 -58.70 19.74 -67.67
N LEU A 633 -59.33 18.59 -67.93
CA LEU A 633 -58.68 17.29 -67.82
C LEU A 633 -57.55 17.14 -68.85
N ARG A 634 -57.76 17.54 -70.11
CA ARG A 634 -56.71 17.53 -71.13
C ARG A 634 -55.56 18.46 -70.81
N ALA A 635 -55.84 19.67 -70.33
CA ALA A 635 -54.82 20.63 -69.91
C ALA A 635 -53.98 20.11 -68.73
N ALA A 636 -54.56 19.32 -67.83
CA ALA A 636 -53.83 18.72 -66.71
C ALA A 636 -52.88 17.59 -67.14
N ILE A 637 -53.12 16.94 -68.29
CA ILE A 637 -52.36 15.80 -68.79
C ILE A 637 -51.25 16.22 -69.78
N SER A 638 -51.38 17.36 -70.44
CA SER A 638 -50.58 17.73 -71.61
C SER A 638 -49.05 17.67 -71.37
N ILE A 639 -48.40 16.73 -72.06
CA ILE A 639 -46.95 16.60 -72.23
C ILE A 639 -46.67 16.04 -73.64
N ASN A 640 -45.56 16.43 -74.26
CA ASN A 640 -45.10 15.82 -75.51
C ASN A 640 -44.28 14.56 -75.18
N LEU A 641 -44.78 13.37 -75.52
CA LEU A 641 -43.99 12.13 -75.45
C LEU A 641 -43.09 12.00 -76.70
N PRO A 642 -41.86 11.45 -76.58
CA PRO A 642 -41.06 11.10 -77.75
C PRO A 642 -41.77 9.97 -78.53
N MET A 643 -42.08 10.22 -79.82
CA MET A 643 -42.80 9.26 -80.65
C MET A 643 -41.97 7.99 -80.86
N ALA A 644 -42.45 6.86 -80.35
CA ALA A 644 -42.05 5.54 -80.83
C ALA A 644 -42.89 5.21 -82.08
N ASP A 645 -42.21 4.81 -83.14
CA ASP A 645 -42.71 4.47 -84.48
C ASP A 645 -44.23 4.27 -84.65
N GLY A 646 -44.82 5.19 -85.41
CA GLY A 646 -45.87 4.90 -86.38
C GLY A 646 -47.14 4.23 -85.88
N LYS A 647 -47.94 4.93 -85.06
CA LYS A 647 -49.40 4.76 -85.02
C LYS A 647 -50.07 6.08 -84.63
N SER A 648 -50.54 6.81 -85.64
CA SER A 648 -51.53 7.87 -85.48
C SER A 648 -52.78 7.28 -84.83
N CYS A 649 -53.30 7.94 -83.80
CA CYS A 649 -54.63 7.64 -83.30
C CYS A 649 -55.65 8.18 -84.32
N GLY A 650 -56.15 7.27 -85.16
CA GLY A 650 -57.20 7.55 -86.13
C GLY A 650 -56.90 6.92 -87.48
N GLU A 651 -57.23 5.63 -87.62
CA GLU A 651 -57.62 5.01 -88.89
C GLU A 651 -58.31 3.68 -88.57
N THR A 652 -59.63 3.73 -88.43
CA THR A 652 -60.58 2.64 -88.68
C THR A 652 -61.96 3.31 -88.74
N ASP A 653 -62.32 3.74 -89.94
CA ASP A 653 -63.62 3.38 -90.50
C ASP A 653 -63.34 2.38 -91.63
#